data_AF-A0A9D0YVR3-F1
#
_entry.id   AF-A0A9D0YVR3-F1
#
_cell.length_a   1.000
_cell.length_b   1.000
_cell.length_c   1.000
_cell.angle_alpha   90.00
_cell.angle_beta   90.00
_cell.angle_gamma   90.00
#
_symmetry.space_group_name_H-M   'P 1'
#
loop_
_entity.id
_entity.type
_entity.pdbx_description
1 polymer ?
#
loop_
_entity_poly.entity_id
_entity_poly.type
_entity_poly.pdbx_seq_one_letter_code
_entity_poly.pdbx_strand_id
1 'polypeptide(L)'
;MKRFKRAMPILLSAAMAASMLLPAAAANQGSGETTTTATEGSYDKSIVMVDAGRKYFSVDSLKSIIDSASSAGMHYVMLGLGNDGMRFLLDDMSLTVGDTTYTSEEVSTAVHAGNEAYSDFEVDELTEDDMDAIMAHADSKGVEIIPLINTPGHMDAILDTAEALTGVDCAYGTSQRTIDITNETATSFTKAFLQKYITYFADKGCTLFNMGVDEYANDTGSMGFPKLVANGQYDDFIKYVNEVAAMVKEAGMTPMAFNDGIYYKNTTDQGTFDKDIIICYWSSGWWGYDVAKPAFLEEMGHQLVNTHGDWYWIVGGNKCTAEKAGQFNINNFMSGTIEDPVGAMFCIWSDNPQAETDASVAEQVADVIAAFGSTLPETPERHVHSDVTVNEYDKSFVMVDAGRKYFSVDSLKSIIDSASSAGMHYVMLGLGNDGMRFLLDDMTLTVGGTTYTDKQVSDAIHAGNEAYSDFEVDELTEAEMNEILSYAATKGVEIVPLINTPGHMDAILDAAEALTGVDCAYGTSQRTIDVTNETATAFTQALLQKYITYFSSKGCTLFNMGCDEFANDNPNGMGFNHLVDNGEYGYFVEYVNEVSAMVKEAGMTPMAFNDGIYYDSTTRFGTFDQDIIVCYWSSGWWGYDVAKPAFLAEQGHQLVNTHGDWYWIVGGNKCTADKASQFDINNFMGGTIEDPVGAMFCIWSDVPQAQTDASVAEEVADVIAAFGSTLPETAERNVHPIIAGNKTLLQKTYDYALTLSTEGVTDTAKAAFETALANAKIVLDKENATQDEIDAAWDALLEGIWGLGLTQGDKTMLEQLIAKAESMIPDQDKYVQDNWQTLVDALAAAKEVDADGDAMDEDIQPVADALFNAILAQRFKADKSILEDLIAQAANMDTTGASEAAVATFRTALQNAQAVMADETLTEDDQATVNAAVAALSDAMNGLTAGGAPETTDKPEATDKPQTTDKPQTTEKPENNVPQTGDSAQVMVYVVALAAAVCLLSGATVVARKNRG
;
A
#
# COMPACT_ATOMS: atom_id res chain seq x y z
N MET A 1 -8.63 36.54 -1.66
CA MET A 1 -9.29 35.21 -1.70
C MET A 1 -10.64 35.10 -0.95
N LYS A 2 -10.76 35.32 0.38
CA LYS A 2 -11.94 34.92 1.24
C LYS A 2 -13.38 35.31 0.83
N ARG A 3 -13.64 36.02 -0.27
CA ARG A 3 -15.00 36.28 -0.81
C ARG A 3 -15.40 35.44 -2.04
N PHE A 4 -14.49 34.67 -2.64
CA PHE A 4 -14.78 33.93 -3.88
C PHE A 4 -15.19 32.44 -3.70
N LYS A 5 -14.82 31.78 -2.59
CA LYS A 5 -15.24 30.38 -2.28
C LYS A 5 -16.78 30.17 -2.10
N ARG A 6 -17.62 31.18 -2.40
CA ARG A 6 -19.10 31.08 -2.37
C ARG A 6 -19.78 30.99 -3.75
N ALA A 7 -19.02 30.97 -4.85
CA ALA A 7 -19.58 30.93 -6.21
C ALA A 7 -19.57 29.53 -6.87
N MET A 8 -18.74 28.61 -6.37
CA MET A 8 -18.48 27.28 -6.98
C MET A 8 -19.74 26.45 -7.35
N PRO A 9 -20.75 26.28 -6.46
CA PRO A 9 -21.80 25.29 -6.67
C PRO A 9 -22.72 25.54 -7.87
N ILE A 10 -22.77 26.78 -8.38
CA ILE A 10 -23.75 27.20 -9.38
C ILE A 10 -23.34 26.76 -10.79
N LEU A 11 -22.04 26.64 -11.08
CA LEU A 11 -21.54 26.25 -12.41
C LEU A 11 -21.51 24.73 -12.63
N LEU A 12 -21.30 23.94 -11.58
CA LEU A 12 -21.18 22.47 -11.68
C LEU A 12 -22.47 21.82 -12.21
N SER A 13 -23.63 22.37 -11.84
CA SER A 13 -24.95 21.90 -12.26
C SER A 13 -25.22 21.98 -13.78
N ALA A 14 -24.47 22.80 -14.52
CA ALA A 14 -24.62 22.94 -15.97
C ALA A 14 -23.94 21.82 -16.77
N ALA A 15 -22.92 21.15 -16.20
CA ALA A 15 -22.14 20.13 -16.90
C ALA A 15 -22.79 18.73 -16.84
N MET A 16 -23.38 18.35 -15.70
CA MET A 16 -23.97 17.01 -15.53
C MET A 16 -25.25 16.77 -16.34
N ALA A 17 -25.94 17.83 -16.78
CA ALA A 17 -27.23 17.73 -17.48
C ALA A 17 -27.16 17.17 -18.92
N ALA A 18 -25.98 16.83 -19.44
CA ALA A 18 -25.75 16.50 -20.85
C ALA A 18 -25.54 15.01 -21.17
N SER A 19 -25.39 14.13 -20.18
CA SER A 19 -24.94 12.73 -20.39
C SER A 19 -26.00 11.64 -20.19
N MET A 20 -27.14 11.92 -19.54
CA MET A 20 -28.11 10.89 -19.13
C MET A 20 -29.32 10.79 -20.09
N LEU A 21 -29.19 10.06 -21.21
CA LEU A 21 -30.29 9.83 -22.15
C LEU A 21 -30.31 8.43 -22.84
N LEU A 22 -30.49 7.37 -22.03
CA LEU A 22 -31.14 6.08 -22.40
C LEU A 22 -30.47 5.16 -23.45
N PRO A 23 -30.88 3.86 -23.56
CA PRO A 23 -31.43 2.94 -22.55
C PRO A 23 -30.67 1.58 -22.50
N ALA A 24 -30.92 0.78 -21.46
CA ALA A 24 -30.45 -0.61 -21.38
C ALA A 24 -31.34 -1.59 -22.18
N ALA A 25 -30.74 -2.54 -22.91
CA ALA A 25 -31.40 -3.74 -23.43
C ALA A 25 -30.43 -4.79 -24.00
N ALA A 26 -30.13 -5.87 -23.25
CA ALA A 26 -29.85 -7.22 -23.77
C ALA A 26 -29.58 -8.20 -22.61
N ALA A 27 -30.54 -9.06 -22.30
CA ALA A 27 -30.33 -10.26 -21.49
C ALA A 27 -30.53 -11.51 -22.35
N ASN A 28 -30.04 -12.66 -21.85
CA ASN A 28 -30.36 -14.02 -22.28
C ASN A 28 -29.83 -14.50 -23.66
N GLN A 29 -28.62 -15.09 -23.63
CA GLN A 29 -28.33 -16.45 -24.13
C GLN A 29 -27.27 -17.06 -23.18
N GLY A 30 -27.17 -18.36 -22.95
CA GLY A 30 -28.05 -19.48 -23.33
C GLY A 30 -27.39 -20.80 -22.91
N SER A 31 -28.11 -21.69 -22.23
CA SER A 31 -27.52 -22.88 -21.59
C SER A 31 -27.02 -23.95 -22.57
N GLY A 32 -25.97 -24.67 -22.15
CA GLY A 32 -25.32 -25.72 -22.94
C GLY A 32 -24.64 -26.76 -22.06
N GLU A 33 -25.41 -27.49 -21.25
CA GLU A 33 -24.91 -28.66 -20.53
C GLU A 33 -24.40 -29.72 -21.51
N THR A 34 -23.17 -30.20 -21.31
CA THR A 34 -22.64 -31.37 -22.02
C THR A 34 -22.51 -32.51 -21.01
N THR A 35 -23.47 -33.43 -21.00
CA THR A 35 -23.49 -34.53 -20.03
C THR A 35 -22.54 -35.66 -20.44
N THR A 36 -21.37 -35.72 -19.79
CA THR A 36 -20.45 -36.86 -19.84
C THR A 36 -20.36 -37.50 -18.46
N THR A 37 -21.21 -38.49 -18.20
CA THR A 37 -21.12 -39.33 -17.00
C THR A 37 -19.91 -40.26 -17.12
N ALA A 38 -18.77 -39.84 -16.59
CA ALA A 38 -17.75 -40.77 -16.14
C ALA A 38 -18.24 -41.46 -14.85
N THR A 39 -17.86 -42.71 -14.65
CA THR A 39 -17.92 -43.36 -13.33
C THR A 39 -16.70 -42.91 -12.53
N GLU A 40 -16.87 -42.71 -11.23
CA GLU A 40 -15.76 -42.44 -10.31
C GLU A 40 -14.74 -43.59 -10.39
N GLY A 41 -13.49 -43.25 -10.70
CA GLY A 41 -12.35 -44.16 -10.61
C GLY A 41 -11.69 -44.06 -9.24
N SER A 42 -10.91 -45.07 -8.84
CA SER A 42 -10.25 -45.11 -7.53
C SER A 42 -8.99 -44.24 -7.43
N TYR A 43 -8.95 -43.11 -8.14
CA TYR A 43 -7.81 -42.20 -8.19
C TYR A 43 -7.92 -41.14 -7.11
N ASP A 44 -6.95 -41.10 -6.19
CA ASP A 44 -6.95 -40.21 -5.01
C ASP A 44 -5.56 -39.65 -4.64
N LYS A 45 -4.45 -40.20 -5.18
CA LYS A 45 -3.07 -39.87 -4.77
C LYS A 45 -2.26 -39.16 -5.86
N SER A 46 -2.29 -37.84 -5.86
CA SER A 46 -1.37 -36.95 -6.60
C SER A 46 -0.19 -36.54 -5.72
N ILE A 47 1.00 -37.09 -5.97
CA ILE A 47 2.16 -36.98 -5.06
C ILE A 47 3.36 -36.27 -5.73
N VAL A 48 3.95 -35.29 -5.05
CA VAL A 48 5.33 -34.83 -5.32
C VAL A 48 6.25 -35.46 -4.26
N MET A 49 7.35 -36.09 -4.66
CA MET A 49 8.32 -36.68 -3.75
C MET A 49 9.65 -35.89 -3.79
N VAL A 50 10.18 -35.58 -2.61
CA VAL A 50 11.45 -34.87 -2.41
C VAL A 50 12.43 -35.77 -1.66
N ASP A 51 13.59 -36.03 -2.26
CA ASP A 51 14.70 -36.75 -1.62
C ASP A 51 15.48 -35.81 -0.68
N ALA A 52 14.89 -35.57 0.49
CA ALA A 52 15.42 -34.74 1.57
C ALA A 52 16.42 -35.48 2.49
N GLY A 53 16.63 -36.78 2.30
CA GLY A 53 17.50 -37.62 3.14
C GLY A 53 18.95 -37.66 2.66
N ARG A 54 19.16 -37.66 1.33
CA ARG A 54 20.50 -37.49 0.74
C ARG A 54 20.98 -36.04 0.82
N LYS A 55 20.07 -35.08 0.72
CA LYS A 55 20.34 -33.62 0.66
C LYS A 55 19.47 -32.88 1.68
N TYR A 56 20.08 -32.07 2.53
CA TYR A 56 19.32 -31.11 3.34
C TYR A 56 18.57 -30.09 2.46
N PHE A 57 17.28 -29.92 2.73
CA PHE A 57 16.46 -28.80 2.22
C PHE A 57 16.00 -27.98 3.42
N SER A 58 16.13 -26.66 3.33
CA SER A 58 15.58 -25.76 4.35
C SER A 58 14.05 -25.77 4.36
N VAL A 59 13.46 -25.39 5.50
CA VAL A 59 12.02 -25.19 5.69
C VAL A 59 11.41 -24.37 4.53
N ASP A 60 12.01 -23.23 4.18
CA ASP A 60 11.54 -22.36 3.09
C ASP A 60 11.52 -23.08 1.73
N SER A 61 12.55 -23.88 1.43
CA SER A 61 12.61 -24.66 0.18
C SER A 61 11.56 -25.76 0.13
N LEU A 62 11.27 -26.41 1.25
CA LEU A 62 10.20 -27.42 1.33
C LEU A 62 8.82 -26.78 1.23
N LYS A 63 8.59 -25.65 1.91
CA LYS A 63 7.37 -24.83 1.79
C LYS A 63 7.11 -24.36 0.35
N SER A 64 8.16 -23.95 -0.36
CA SER A 64 8.09 -23.57 -1.78
C SER A 64 7.71 -24.74 -2.71
N ILE A 65 8.18 -25.95 -2.43
CA ILE A 65 7.79 -27.17 -3.16
C ILE A 65 6.33 -27.56 -2.84
N ILE A 66 5.90 -27.40 -1.59
CA ILE A 66 4.51 -27.63 -1.15
C ILE A 66 3.56 -26.61 -1.82
N ASP A 67 3.90 -25.33 -1.86
CA ASP A 67 3.15 -24.29 -2.57
C ASP A 67 3.05 -24.61 -4.07
N SER A 68 4.12 -25.14 -4.67
CA SER A 68 4.14 -25.60 -6.07
C SER A 68 3.24 -26.82 -6.31
N ALA A 69 3.20 -27.77 -5.37
CA ALA A 69 2.35 -28.96 -5.43
C ALA A 69 0.86 -28.57 -5.29
N SER A 70 0.52 -27.75 -4.30
CA SER A 70 -0.83 -27.24 -4.08
C SER A 70 -1.34 -26.43 -5.28
N SER A 71 -0.50 -25.53 -5.82
CA SER A 71 -0.81 -24.75 -7.03
C SER A 71 -1.01 -25.62 -8.29
N ALA A 72 -0.48 -26.84 -8.30
CA ALA A 72 -0.64 -27.83 -9.36
C ALA A 72 -1.83 -28.79 -9.14
N GLY A 73 -2.61 -28.62 -8.06
CA GLY A 73 -3.73 -29.50 -7.69
C GLY A 73 -3.28 -30.87 -7.14
N MET A 74 -2.10 -30.94 -6.53
CA MET A 74 -1.53 -32.17 -5.99
C MET A 74 -1.76 -32.26 -4.47
N HIS A 75 -2.24 -33.41 -4.00
CA HIS A 75 -2.74 -33.60 -2.63
C HIS A 75 -1.68 -34.02 -1.62
N TYR A 76 -0.49 -34.45 -2.07
CA TYR A 76 0.53 -35.05 -1.22
C TYR A 76 1.94 -34.55 -1.53
N VAL A 77 2.74 -34.32 -0.48
CA VAL A 77 4.20 -34.17 -0.57
C VAL A 77 4.88 -35.26 0.24
N MET A 78 5.59 -36.16 -0.44
CA MET A 78 6.35 -37.24 0.18
C MET A 78 7.77 -36.77 0.50
N LEU A 79 8.12 -36.71 1.78
CA LEU A 79 9.44 -36.29 2.24
C LEU A 79 10.32 -37.50 2.54
N GLY A 80 11.35 -37.71 1.73
CA GLY A 80 12.33 -38.78 1.87
C GLY A 80 13.36 -38.54 2.95
N LEU A 81 12.92 -38.32 4.19
CA LEU A 81 13.74 -37.92 5.33
C LEU A 81 14.85 -38.92 5.67
N GLY A 82 14.56 -40.22 5.53
CA GLY A 82 15.54 -41.29 5.63
C GLY A 82 15.78 -41.96 4.28
N ASN A 83 16.82 -41.54 3.57
CA ASN A 83 17.23 -42.13 2.30
C ASN A 83 18.74 -41.94 2.11
N ASP A 84 19.49 -43.04 2.29
CA ASP A 84 20.92 -43.06 2.63
C ASP A 84 21.22 -42.29 3.93
N GLY A 85 21.10 -40.96 3.91
CA GLY A 85 21.16 -40.10 5.09
C GLY A 85 19.82 -40.02 5.84
N MET A 86 19.83 -39.50 7.07
CA MET A 86 18.64 -39.33 7.91
C MET A 86 18.54 -37.88 8.42
N ARG A 87 17.91 -37.00 7.63
CA ARG A 87 18.00 -35.54 7.75
C ARG A 87 16.91 -34.90 8.63
N PHE A 88 16.40 -35.66 9.61
CA PHE A 88 15.37 -35.20 10.56
C PHE A 88 15.60 -35.82 11.96
N LEU A 89 15.60 -35.00 13.00
CA LEU A 89 15.74 -35.40 14.40
C LEU A 89 14.54 -34.95 15.24
N LEU A 90 14.06 -35.85 16.09
CA LEU A 90 13.09 -35.57 17.14
C LEU A 90 13.78 -35.01 18.39
N ASP A 91 13.04 -34.33 19.26
CA ASP A 91 13.54 -33.81 20.54
C ASP A 91 13.98 -34.96 21.47
N ASP A 92 13.17 -36.02 21.53
CA ASP A 92 13.51 -37.26 22.21
C ASP A 92 13.90 -38.37 21.22
N MET A 93 15.18 -38.43 20.87
CA MET A 93 15.77 -39.57 20.15
C MET A 93 16.12 -40.76 21.07
N SER A 94 15.76 -40.75 22.38
CA SER A 94 16.10 -41.87 23.26
C SER A 94 15.45 -43.19 22.81
N LEU A 95 16.26 -44.25 22.78
CA LEU A 95 15.94 -45.47 22.04
C LEU A 95 16.18 -46.72 22.89
N THR A 96 15.16 -47.58 23.03
CA THR A 96 15.29 -48.88 23.71
C THR A 96 15.33 -50.03 22.71
N VAL A 97 16.41 -50.80 22.75
CA VAL A 97 16.65 -51.98 21.90
C VAL A 97 16.96 -53.18 22.80
N GLY A 98 15.97 -54.07 22.96
CA GLY A 98 16.04 -55.17 23.92
C GLY A 98 16.10 -54.67 25.37
N ASP A 99 17.08 -55.14 26.14
CA ASP A 99 17.33 -54.70 27.52
C ASP A 99 18.16 -53.39 27.63
N THR A 100 18.56 -52.79 26.50
CA THR A 100 19.44 -51.60 26.45
C THR A 100 18.64 -50.35 26.09
N THR A 101 18.84 -49.26 26.83
CA THR A 101 18.33 -47.92 26.47
C THR A 101 19.49 -46.96 26.22
N TYR A 102 19.46 -46.32 25.05
CA TYR A 102 20.34 -45.22 24.64
C TYR A 102 19.66 -43.87 24.93
N THR A 103 20.42 -42.87 25.34
CA THR A 103 19.92 -41.51 25.58
C THR A 103 19.71 -40.72 24.28
N SER A 104 18.88 -39.67 24.30
CA SER A 104 18.67 -38.79 23.14
C SER A 104 20.01 -38.23 22.63
N GLU A 105 20.87 -37.75 23.54
CA GLU A 105 22.22 -37.26 23.21
C GLU A 105 23.09 -38.30 22.48
N GLU A 106 23.10 -39.56 22.94
CA GLU A 106 23.85 -40.64 22.27
C GLU A 106 23.31 -40.95 20.87
N VAL A 107 21.98 -40.98 20.70
CA VAL A 107 21.35 -41.32 19.41
C VAL A 107 21.48 -40.18 18.41
N SER A 108 21.15 -38.94 18.77
CA SER A 108 21.29 -37.78 17.88
C SER A 108 22.74 -37.56 17.47
N THR A 109 23.70 -37.73 18.38
CA THR A 109 25.14 -37.64 18.03
C THR A 109 25.55 -38.71 17.02
N ALA A 110 25.01 -39.93 17.14
CA ALA A 110 25.33 -41.03 16.24
C ALA A 110 24.68 -40.86 14.85
N VAL A 111 23.43 -40.36 14.79
CA VAL A 111 22.77 -40.00 13.53
C VAL A 111 23.52 -38.87 12.82
N HIS A 112 23.89 -37.81 13.55
CA HIS A 112 24.65 -36.68 12.99
C HIS A 112 26.01 -37.12 12.44
N ALA A 113 26.74 -37.98 13.16
CA ALA A 113 28.01 -38.53 12.67
C ALA A 113 27.84 -39.40 11.40
N GLY A 114 26.74 -40.14 11.28
CA GLY A 114 26.38 -40.86 10.04
C GLY A 114 25.97 -39.92 8.90
N ASN A 115 25.35 -38.79 9.23
CA ASN A 115 24.98 -37.76 8.27
C ASN A 115 26.22 -37.05 7.70
N GLU A 116 27.16 -36.58 8.55
CA GLU A 116 28.46 -36.05 8.13
C GLU A 116 29.22 -37.05 7.24
N ALA A 117 29.22 -38.34 7.62
CA ALA A 117 29.91 -39.40 6.90
C ALA A 117 29.35 -39.65 5.49
N TYR A 118 28.05 -39.43 5.29
CA TYR A 118 27.39 -39.51 3.98
C TYR A 118 27.54 -38.21 3.15
N SER A 119 27.20 -37.06 3.74
CA SER A 119 27.36 -35.72 3.14
C SER A 119 27.21 -34.61 4.18
N ASP A 120 28.35 -34.07 4.62
CA ASP A 120 28.54 -32.83 5.39
C ASP A 120 27.85 -31.60 4.74
N PHE A 121 27.01 -30.89 5.52
CA PHE A 121 26.35 -29.63 5.16
C PHE A 121 26.52 -28.54 6.25
N GLU A 122 26.21 -27.27 5.94
CA GLU A 122 26.24 -26.18 6.95
C GLU A 122 25.11 -26.32 8.00
N VAL A 123 24.01 -26.98 7.61
CA VAL A 123 22.98 -27.53 8.48
C VAL A 123 22.66 -28.91 7.92
N ASP A 124 22.74 -29.95 8.74
CA ASP A 124 22.45 -31.32 8.31
C ASP A 124 21.00 -31.72 8.61
N GLU A 125 20.50 -31.56 9.83
CA GLU A 125 19.17 -32.07 10.21
C GLU A 125 18.12 -30.96 10.40
N LEU A 126 16.88 -31.27 9.96
CA LEU A 126 15.67 -30.60 10.43
C LEU A 126 15.38 -31.00 11.88
N THR A 127 14.88 -30.07 12.68
CA THR A 127 14.39 -30.29 14.06
C THR A 127 12.90 -30.66 14.10
N GLU A 128 12.39 -31.02 15.28
CA GLU A 128 10.95 -31.27 15.49
C GLU A 128 10.12 -29.98 15.25
N ASP A 129 10.62 -28.81 15.68
CA ASP A 129 10.03 -27.49 15.37
C ASP A 129 10.01 -27.21 13.85
N ASP A 130 11.09 -27.54 13.12
CA ASP A 130 11.15 -27.35 11.66
C ASP A 130 10.12 -28.25 10.94
N MET A 131 9.98 -29.51 11.37
CA MET A 131 9.04 -30.45 10.77
C MET A 131 7.59 -30.07 11.09
N ASP A 132 7.30 -29.65 12.32
CA ASP A 132 6.00 -29.10 12.70
C ASP A 132 5.64 -27.88 11.83
N ALA A 133 6.60 -26.96 11.62
CA ALA A 133 6.41 -25.79 10.77
C ALA A 133 6.24 -26.15 9.27
N ILE A 134 6.78 -27.29 8.81
CA ILE A 134 6.57 -27.83 7.45
C ILE A 134 5.19 -28.48 7.34
N MET A 135 4.78 -29.30 8.32
CA MET A 135 3.49 -29.98 8.33
C MET A 135 2.33 -28.98 8.42
N ALA A 136 2.38 -28.01 9.33
CA ALA A 136 1.36 -26.96 9.42
C ALA A 136 1.21 -26.17 8.11
N HIS A 137 2.34 -25.85 7.44
CA HIS A 137 2.28 -25.22 6.12
C HIS A 137 1.67 -26.16 5.07
N ALA A 138 1.94 -27.45 5.11
CA ALA A 138 1.33 -28.42 4.19
C ALA A 138 -0.20 -28.49 4.40
N ASP A 139 -0.65 -28.55 5.64
CA ASP A 139 -2.07 -28.54 6.01
C ASP A 139 -2.75 -27.22 5.60
N SER A 140 -2.11 -26.05 5.75
CA SER A 140 -2.65 -24.77 5.29
C SER A 140 -2.77 -24.68 3.77
N LYS A 141 -1.95 -25.43 3.02
CA LYS A 141 -2.09 -25.64 1.56
C LYS A 141 -2.98 -26.82 1.21
N GLY A 142 -3.54 -27.53 2.19
CA GLY A 142 -4.30 -28.76 2.07
C GLY A 142 -3.58 -29.81 1.22
N VAL A 143 -2.33 -30.07 1.60
CA VAL A 143 -1.39 -31.06 1.06
C VAL A 143 -0.92 -31.91 2.23
N GLU A 144 -1.19 -33.22 2.23
CA GLU A 144 -0.75 -34.09 3.33
C GLU A 144 0.74 -34.48 3.16
N ILE A 145 1.52 -34.44 4.24
CA ILE A 145 2.90 -34.94 4.25
C ILE A 145 2.90 -36.47 4.34
N ILE A 146 3.59 -37.12 3.40
CA ILE A 146 3.90 -38.56 3.48
C ILE A 146 5.36 -38.72 3.94
N PRO A 147 5.65 -39.10 5.19
CA PRO A 147 7.00 -39.47 5.59
C PRO A 147 7.50 -40.69 4.81
N LEU A 148 8.76 -40.62 4.37
CA LEU A 148 9.50 -41.74 3.82
C LEU A 148 10.81 -41.95 4.61
N ILE A 149 10.95 -43.16 5.16
CA ILE A 149 12.19 -43.65 5.79
C ILE A 149 12.46 -45.04 5.22
N ASN A 150 13.46 -45.13 4.34
CA ASN A 150 13.80 -46.33 3.61
C ASN A 150 14.35 -47.43 4.54
N THR A 151 13.81 -48.63 4.38
CA THR A 151 14.30 -49.85 5.00
C THR A 151 13.87 -51.08 4.18
N PRO A 152 14.67 -52.17 4.09
CA PRO A 152 15.98 -52.38 4.69
C PRO A 152 17.16 -51.91 3.82
N GLY A 153 16.91 -51.34 2.64
CA GLY A 153 17.90 -50.66 1.80
C GLY A 153 17.94 -49.15 2.03
N HIS A 154 18.92 -48.45 1.43
CA HIS A 154 19.11 -46.99 1.52
C HIS A 154 19.18 -46.44 2.95
N MET A 155 20.04 -47.05 3.78
CA MET A 155 20.11 -46.82 5.24
C MET A 155 21.44 -46.25 5.77
N ASP A 156 22.37 -45.77 4.95
CA ASP A 156 23.77 -45.45 5.33
C ASP A 156 23.94 -44.82 6.73
N ALA A 157 23.34 -43.66 7.01
CA ALA A 157 23.47 -42.99 8.30
C ALA A 157 22.78 -43.74 9.45
N ILE A 158 21.64 -44.40 9.20
CA ILE A 158 20.90 -45.19 10.19
C ILE A 158 21.67 -46.49 10.53
N LEU A 159 22.40 -47.04 9.55
CA LEU A 159 23.28 -48.19 9.72
C LEU A 159 24.52 -47.83 10.53
N ASP A 160 25.21 -46.73 10.19
CA ASP A 160 26.34 -46.21 10.98
C ASP A 160 25.91 -45.91 12.43
N THR A 161 24.71 -45.33 12.63
CA THR A 161 24.09 -45.13 13.95
C THR A 161 23.93 -46.45 14.70
N ALA A 162 23.40 -47.49 14.03
CA ALA A 162 23.19 -48.81 14.63
C ALA A 162 24.52 -49.47 15.03
N GLU A 163 25.54 -49.42 14.18
CA GLU A 163 26.85 -50.01 14.48
C GLU A 163 27.58 -49.25 15.60
N ALA A 164 27.53 -47.91 15.61
CA ALA A 164 28.14 -47.07 16.63
C ALA A 164 27.55 -47.31 18.03
N LEU A 165 26.22 -47.46 18.14
CA LEU A 165 25.52 -47.63 19.40
C LEU A 165 25.49 -49.09 19.89
N THR A 166 25.37 -50.06 19.00
CA THR A 166 25.29 -51.49 19.39
C THR A 166 26.66 -52.16 19.49
N GLY A 167 27.67 -51.65 18.78
CA GLY A 167 28.96 -52.31 18.60
C GLY A 167 28.88 -53.61 17.80
N VAL A 168 27.81 -53.80 17.03
CA VAL A 168 27.52 -54.97 16.20
C VAL A 168 27.50 -54.56 14.73
N ASP A 169 28.26 -55.28 13.91
CA ASP A 169 28.17 -55.27 12.43
C ASP A 169 26.72 -55.63 12.04
N CYS A 170 25.99 -54.63 11.56
CA CYS A 170 24.57 -54.71 11.24
C CYS A 170 24.33 -54.85 9.72
N ALA A 171 25.38 -54.73 8.91
CA ALA A 171 25.32 -54.65 7.47
C ALA A 171 25.08 -56.01 6.78
N TYR A 172 24.43 -55.99 5.61
CA TYR A 172 24.32 -57.17 4.75
C TYR A 172 25.66 -57.48 4.05
N GLY A 173 26.55 -58.16 4.76
CA GLY A 173 27.76 -58.81 4.27
C GLY A 173 28.93 -57.87 3.96
N THR A 174 28.76 -56.93 3.03
CA THR A 174 29.69 -55.81 2.75
C THR A 174 28.95 -54.57 2.24
N SER A 175 27.64 -54.44 2.52
CA SER A 175 26.90 -53.23 2.18
C SER A 175 27.28 -52.10 3.14
N GLN A 176 27.13 -50.86 2.71
CA GLN A 176 27.21 -49.66 3.56
C GLN A 176 25.83 -49.03 3.76
N ARG A 177 24.77 -49.65 3.23
CA ARG A 177 23.43 -49.04 3.12
C ARG A 177 22.27 -50.02 3.25
N THR A 178 22.52 -51.21 3.77
CA THR A 178 21.49 -52.25 3.88
C THR A 178 21.75 -53.12 5.09
N ILE A 179 20.75 -53.26 5.97
CA ILE A 179 20.83 -54.14 7.14
C ILE A 179 20.76 -55.62 6.74
N ASP A 180 21.46 -56.49 7.47
CA ASP A 180 21.19 -57.93 7.40
C ASP A 180 19.86 -58.23 8.10
N ILE A 181 18.82 -58.54 7.31
CA ILE A 181 17.49 -58.87 7.83
C ILE A 181 17.43 -60.21 8.59
N THR A 182 18.53 -60.97 8.63
CA THR A 182 18.71 -62.15 9.51
C THR A 182 19.48 -61.83 10.80
N ASN A 183 19.96 -60.60 10.98
CA ASN A 183 20.57 -60.12 12.23
C ASN A 183 19.50 -59.56 13.18
N GLU A 184 19.30 -60.24 14.32
CA GLU A 184 18.31 -59.87 15.34
C GLU A 184 18.60 -58.50 15.98
N THR A 185 19.88 -58.11 16.11
CA THR A 185 20.25 -56.78 16.62
C THR A 185 19.87 -55.69 15.61
N ALA A 186 20.25 -55.85 14.34
CA ALA A 186 19.97 -54.88 13.29
C ALA A 186 18.46 -54.68 13.09
N THR A 187 17.72 -55.77 12.93
CA THR A 187 16.26 -55.72 12.75
C THR A 187 15.50 -55.20 13.98
N SER A 188 16.02 -55.42 15.20
CA SER A 188 15.44 -54.84 16.43
C SER A 188 15.75 -53.34 16.55
N PHE A 189 17.00 -52.92 16.26
CA PHE A 189 17.40 -51.52 16.26
C PHE A 189 16.57 -50.72 15.25
N THR A 190 16.53 -51.16 13.99
CA THR A 190 15.80 -50.47 12.94
C THR A 190 14.30 -50.37 13.22
N LYS A 191 13.65 -51.42 13.74
CA LYS A 191 12.22 -51.33 14.08
C LYS A 191 11.98 -50.40 15.28
N ALA A 192 12.85 -50.38 16.29
CA ALA A 192 12.74 -49.41 17.38
C ALA A 192 12.94 -47.96 16.87
N PHE A 193 13.90 -47.73 15.98
CA PHE A 193 14.19 -46.43 15.38
C PHE A 193 13.02 -45.96 14.50
N LEU A 194 12.52 -46.82 13.62
CA LEU A 194 11.38 -46.53 12.75
C LEU A 194 10.09 -46.30 13.55
N GLN A 195 9.89 -46.99 14.68
CA GLN A 195 8.72 -46.79 15.53
C GLN A 195 8.63 -45.37 16.09
N LYS A 196 9.74 -44.69 16.38
CA LYS A 196 9.74 -43.27 16.80
C LYS A 196 9.04 -42.39 15.77
N TYR A 197 9.45 -42.51 14.50
CA TYR A 197 8.90 -41.72 13.41
C TYR A 197 7.50 -42.16 12.99
N ILE A 198 7.20 -43.47 13.00
CA ILE A 198 5.83 -43.97 12.78
C ILE A 198 4.87 -43.41 13.85
N THR A 199 5.28 -43.36 15.12
CA THR A 199 4.48 -42.76 16.19
C THR A 199 4.37 -41.25 16.03
N TYR A 200 5.48 -40.52 15.82
CA TYR A 200 5.46 -39.07 15.61
C TYR A 200 4.51 -38.67 14.45
N PHE A 201 4.67 -39.25 13.25
CA PHE A 201 3.84 -38.87 12.12
C PHE A 201 2.37 -39.31 12.24
N ALA A 202 2.07 -40.40 12.96
CA ALA A 202 0.69 -40.76 13.30
C ALA A 202 0.08 -39.82 14.33
N ASP A 203 0.83 -39.41 15.35
CA ASP A 203 0.40 -38.43 16.36
C ASP A 203 0.24 -37.01 15.74
N LYS A 204 0.96 -36.72 14.65
CA LYS A 204 0.77 -35.54 13.77
C LYS A 204 -0.29 -35.75 12.67
N GLY A 205 -1.00 -36.88 12.67
CA GLY A 205 -2.21 -37.09 11.87
C GLY A 205 -2.05 -37.74 10.49
N CYS A 206 -0.83 -37.96 9.97
CA CYS A 206 -0.58 -38.56 8.65
C CYS A 206 -1.42 -39.83 8.42
N THR A 207 -1.94 -40.03 7.21
CA THR A 207 -2.64 -41.26 6.79
C THR A 207 -1.73 -42.27 6.09
N LEU A 208 -0.56 -41.84 5.61
CA LEU A 208 0.35 -42.65 4.79
C LEU A 208 1.78 -42.62 5.34
N PHE A 209 2.49 -43.75 5.24
CA PHE A 209 3.93 -43.85 5.58
C PHE A 209 4.64 -44.74 4.56
N ASN A 210 5.71 -44.26 3.93
CA ASN A 210 6.49 -45.05 2.99
C ASN A 210 7.75 -45.66 3.66
N MET A 211 7.85 -46.99 3.63
CA MET A 211 8.97 -47.74 4.20
C MET A 211 10.08 -48.07 3.18
N GLY A 212 9.98 -47.60 1.93
CA GLY A 212 11.01 -47.79 0.90
C GLY A 212 10.98 -49.18 0.29
N VAL A 213 11.65 -50.16 0.91
CA VAL A 213 11.68 -51.58 0.52
C VAL A 213 12.34 -51.83 -0.87
N ASP A 214 13.09 -50.86 -1.37
CA ASP A 214 13.82 -50.84 -2.65
C ASP A 214 15.27 -51.35 -2.55
N GLU A 215 15.87 -51.58 -3.74
CA GLU A 215 17.32 -51.62 -4.03
C GLU A 215 18.25 -52.43 -3.09
N TYR A 216 17.72 -53.36 -2.29
CA TYR A 216 18.42 -54.09 -1.23
C TYR A 216 19.86 -54.53 -1.62
N ALA A 217 20.86 -53.99 -0.91
CA ALA A 217 22.29 -54.23 -1.11
C ALA A 217 22.81 -54.04 -2.56
N ASN A 218 22.24 -53.09 -3.31
CA ASN A 218 22.68 -52.66 -4.65
C ASN A 218 24.19 -52.38 -4.76
N ASP A 219 24.77 -51.78 -3.73
CA ASP A 219 26.19 -51.41 -3.59
C ASP A 219 27.16 -52.60 -3.54
N THR A 220 26.70 -53.80 -3.14
CA THR A 220 27.52 -55.01 -3.02
C THR A 220 27.89 -55.67 -4.37
N GLY A 221 28.15 -54.82 -5.38
CA GLY A 221 28.58 -55.16 -6.75
C GLY A 221 27.56 -55.94 -7.58
N SER A 222 26.35 -56.16 -7.05
CA SER A 222 25.23 -56.86 -7.68
C SER A 222 24.02 -56.83 -6.75
N MET A 223 22.82 -56.61 -7.30
CA MET A 223 21.57 -56.47 -6.52
C MET A 223 21.33 -57.63 -5.54
N GLY A 224 20.78 -57.31 -4.37
CA GLY A 224 20.60 -58.27 -3.27
C GLY A 224 19.35 -59.14 -3.34
N PHE A 225 18.23 -58.72 -3.95
CA PHE A 225 17.07 -59.61 -4.14
C PHE A 225 17.40 -60.94 -4.87
N PRO A 226 18.22 -60.95 -5.95
CA PRO A 226 18.82 -62.19 -6.48
C PRO A 226 19.53 -63.06 -5.44
N LYS A 227 20.27 -62.45 -4.50
CA LYS A 227 21.06 -63.13 -3.45
C LYS A 227 20.16 -63.68 -2.35
N LEU A 228 19.18 -62.91 -1.85
CA LEU A 228 18.20 -63.36 -0.87
C LEU A 228 17.44 -64.61 -1.35
N VAL A 229 17.00 -64.62 -2.62
CA VAL A 229 16.35 -65.79 -3.22
C VAL A 229 17.32 -66.96 -3.42
N ALA A 230 18.58 -66.70 -3.79
CA ALA A 230 19.59 -67.76 -3.98
C ALA A 230 20.08 -68.39 -2.65
N ASN A 231 20.08 -67.62 -1.57
CA ASN A 231 20.49 -68.05 -0.24
C ASN A 231 19.35 -68.72 0.55
N GLY A 232 18.09 -68.42 0.21
CA GLY A 232 16.92 -68.81 1.02
C GLY A 232 16.71 -67.91 2.23
N GLN A 233 16.79 -66.59 2.01
CA GLN A 233 16.56 -65.51 3.00
C GLN A 233 15.43 -64.56 2.56
N TYR A 234 14.74 -64.87 1.46
CA TYR A 234 13.70 -63.98 0.90
C TYR A 234 12.37 -64.09 1.67
N ASP A 235 12.12 -65.22 2.33
CA ASP A 235 11.04 -65.40 3.29
C ASP A 235 11.29 -64.63 4.61
N ASP A 236 12.54 -64.51 5.06
CA ASP A 236 12.91 -63.59 6.16
C ASP A 236 12.68 -62.12 5.75
N PHE A 237 12.97 -61.75 4.50
CA PHE A 237 12.68 -60.41 3.98
C PHE A 237 11.17 -60.14 3.88
N ILE A 238 10.36 -61.07 3.34
CA ILE A 238 8.89 -60.96 3.33
C ILE A 238 8.36 -60.77 4.75
N LYS A 239 8.88 -61.55 5.72
CA LYS A 239 8.54 -61.42 7.14
C LYS A 239 8.89 -60.04 7.69
N TYR A 240 10.09 -59.52 7.40
CA TYR A 240 10.52 -58.20 7.86
C TYR A 240 9.61 -57.07 7.33
N VAL A 241 9.34 -57.07 6.01
CA VAL A 241 8.46 -56.06 5.38
C VAL A 241 7.05 -56.13 5.95
N ASN A 242 6.51 -57.33 6.18
CA ASN A 242 5.18 -57.48 6.79
C ASN A 242 5.15 -57.07 8.28
N GLU A 243 6.25 -57.22 9.03
CA GLU A 243 6.37 -56.70 10.40
C GLU A 243 6.39 -55.16 10.42
N VAL A 244 7.09 -54.51 9.48
CA VAL A 244 7.10 -53.04 9.35
C VAL A 244 5.74 -52.52 8.88
N ALA A 245 5.12 -53.15 7.88
CA ALA A 245 3.77 -52.80 7.43
C ALA A 245 2.71 -52.95 8.54
N ALA A 246 2.89 -53.91 9.45
CA ALA A 246 2.04 -54.05 10.63
C ALA A 246 2.22 -52.88 11.61
N MET A 247 3.46 -52.44 11.89
CA MET A 247 3.72 -51.28 12.76
C MET A 247 3.06 -50.00 12.25
N VAL A 248 3.14 -49.74 10.93
CA VAL A 248 2.47 -48.60 10.28
C VAL A 248 0.96 -48.66 10.49
N LYS A 249 0.33 -49.83 10.28
CA LYS A 249 -1.12 -50.01 10.45
C LYS A 249 -1.58 -50.04 11.91
N GLU A 250 -0.74 -50.50 12.83
CA GLU A 250 -1.02 -50.44 14.27
C GLU A 250 -1.00 -48.98 14.79
N ALA A 251 -0.30 -48.08 14.11
CA ALA A 251 -0.37 -46.63 14.31
C ALA A 251 -1.51 -45.94 13.52
N GLY A 252 -2.31 -46.69 12.74
CA GLY A 252 -3.45 -46.16 11.98
C GLY A 252 -3.15 -45.71 10.54
N MET A 253 -1.88 -45.71 10.14
CA MET A 253 -1.45 -45.31 8.79
C MET A 253 -1.53 -46.46 7.77
N THR A 254 -1.61 -46.11 6.49
CA THR A 254 -1.52 -47.04 5.36
C THR A 254 -0.06 -47.12 4.86
N PRO A 255 0.56 -48.32 4.81
CA PRO A 255 1.95 -48.46 4.38
C PRO A 255 2.10 -48.29 2.87
N MET A 256 3.20 -47.66 2.45
CA MET A 256 3.64 -47.59 1.07
C MET A 256 5.03 -48.23 0.90
N ALA A 257 5.33 -48.71 -0.30
CA ALA A 257 6.65 -49.27 -0.66
C ALA A 257 6.92 -49.15 -2.17
N PHE A 258 8.20 -49.13 -2.56
CA PHE A 258 8.61 -49.30 -3.95
C PHE A 258 8.55 -50.77 -4.39
N ASN A 259 8.54 -51.00 -5.71
CA ASN A 259 8.13 -52.28 -6.29
C ASN A 259 9.21 -53.38 -6.39
N ASP A 260 10.46 -53.13 -5.99
CA ASP A 260 11.61 -53.99 -6.30
C ASP A 260 11.61 -55.32 -5.55
N GLY A 261 11.49 -55.25 -4.22
CA GLY A 261 11.49 -56.41 -3.35
C GLY A 261 10.17 -57.17 -3.35
N ILE A 262 9.08 -56.52 -3.78
CA ILE A 262 7.71 -57.02 -3.68
C ILE A 262 7.43 -58.04 -4.79
N TYR A 263 7.11 -59.28 -4.40
CA TYR A 263 6.93 -60.46 -5.26
C TYR A 263 8.00 -60.64 -6.36
N TYR A 264 9.26 -60.48 -5.98
CA TYR A 264 10.41 -60.65 -6.87
C TYR A 264 10.34 -61.99 -7.63
N LYS A 265 10.61 -61.95 -8.95
CA LYS A 265 10.36 -63.01 -9.96
C LYS A 265 8.89 -63.33 -10.28
N ASN A 266 7.94 -62.49 -9.87
CA ASN A 266 6.49 -62.66 -10.13
C ASN A 266 5.97 -64.02 -9.61
N THR A 267 6.31 -64.34 -8.35
CA THR A 267 5.88 -65.59 -7.69
C THR A 267 5.54 -65.39 -6.21
N THR A 268 4.60 -66.20 -5.72
CA THR A 268 4.21 -66.31 -4.30
C THR A 268 4.83 -67.55 -3.62
N ASP A 269 5.74 -68.27 -4.30
CA ASP A 269 6.28 -69.58 -3.83
C ASP A 269 6.98 -69.50 -2.46
N GLN A 270 7.45 -68.31 -2.07
CA GLN A 270 8.19 -68.06 -0.82
C GLN A 270 7.37 -67.29 0.24
N GLY A 271 6.14 -66.87 -0.09
CA GLY A 271 5.28 -66.11 0.81
C GLY A 271 4.43 -65.07 0.09
N THR A 272 3.78 -64.23 0.88
CA THR A 272 2.93 -63.12 0.42
C THR A 272 3.19 -61.87 1.25
N PHE A 273 3.16 -60.72 0.59
CA PHE A 273 3.20 -59.42 1.24
C PHE A 273 1.82 -59.05 1.77
N ASP A 274 1.79 -58.14 2.75
CA ASP A 274 0.55 -57.55 3.24
C ASP A 274 -0.10 -56.70 2.14
N LYS A 275 -1.38 -56.94 1.85
CA LYS A 275 -2.08 -56.35 0.68
C LYS A 275 -2.40 -54.88 0.84
N ASP A 276 -2.41 -54.39 2.07
CA ASP A 276 -2.70 -53.00 2.39
C ASP A 276 -1.47 -52.10 2.08
N ILE A 277 -0.34 -52.68 1.65
CA ILE A 277 0.83 -51.94 1.15
C ILE A 277 0.53 -51.39 -0.25
N ILE A 278 0.49 -50.07 -0.39
CA ILE A 278 0.39 -49.38 -1.69
C ILE A 278 1.75 -49.39 -2.37
N ILE A 279 1.80 -49.79 -3.64
CA ILE A 279 3.06 -49.94 -4.38
C ILE A 279 3.34 -48.73 -5.28
N CYS A 280 4.39 -47.98 -4.96
CA CYS A 280 5.02 -46.97 -5.80
C CYS A 280 5.82 -47.65 -6.92
N TYR A 281 5.21 -47.81 -8.10
CA TYR A 281 5.80 -48.57 -9.19
C TYR A 281 6.68 -47.70 -10.09
N TRP A 282 8.00 -47.80 -9.90
CA TRP A 282 8.97 -46.97 -10.61
C TRP A 282 9.78 -47.71 -11.67
N SER A 283 9.94 -49.04 -11.56
CA SER A 283 10.87 -49.82 -12.39
C SER A 283 10.33 -51.18 -12.79
N SER A 284 10.48 -51.55 -14.07
CA SER A 284 10.24 -52.91 -14.57
C SER A 284 11.44 -53.85 -14.43
N GLY A 285 12.51 -53.41 -13.75
CA GLY A 285 13.77 -54.13 -13.66
C GLY A 285 14.52 -54.25 -14.99
N TRP A 286 15.57 -55.08 -14.99
CA TRP A 286 16.49 -55.27 -16.11
C TRP A 286 17.04 -56.71 -16.15
N TRP A 287 17.96 -57.01 -17.07
CA TRP A 287 18.48 -58.37 -17.22
C TRP A 287 19.18 -58.86 -15.95
N GLY A 288 18.61 -59.89 -15.30
CA GLY A 288 19.08 -60.42 -14.01
C GLY A 288 18.48 -59.73 -12.78
N TYR A 289 17.57 -58.77 -12.98
CA TYR A 289 16.83 -58.09 -11.93
C TYR A 289 15.32 -58.16 -12.23
N ASP A 290 14.75 -59.34 -11.98
CA ASP A 290 13.41 -59.74 -12.44
C ASP A 290 12.30 -59.34 -11.43
N VAL A 291 12.02 -58.05 -11.28
CA VAL A 291 10.97 -57.53 -10.35
C VAL A 291 9.54 -57.93 -10.76
N ALA A 292 8.56 -57.76 -9.86
CA ALA A 292 7.14 -57.97 -10.18
C ALA A 292 6.64 -56.98 -11.24
N LYS A 293 5.68 -57.39 -12.06
CA LYS A 293 4.99 -56.55 -13.05
C LYS A 293 3.76 -55.85 -12.45
N PRO A 294 3.33 -54.69 -12.98
CA PRO A 294 2.16 -53.97 -12.47
C PRO A 294 0.92 -54.87 -12.40
N ALA A 295 0.55 -55.52 -13.50
CA ALA A 295 -0.60 -56.42 -13.58
C ALA A 295 -0.48 -57.69 -12.69
N PHE A 296 0.73 -58.07 -12.24
CA PHE A 296 0.88 -59.15 -11.26
C PHE A 296 0.62 -58.67 -9.83
N LEU A 297 1.06 -57.45 -9.51
CA LEU A 297 0.79 -56.82 -8.22
C LEU A 297 -0.71 -56.51 -8.05
N GLU A 298 -1.36 -56.06 -9.13
CA GLU A 298 -2.81 -55.93 -9.26
C GLU A 298 -3.52 -57.29 -9.10
N GLU A 299 -3.07 -58.37 -9.75
CA GLU A 299 -3.61 -59.73 -9.55
C GLU A 299 -3.44 -60.21 -8.10
N MET A 300 -2.34 -59.84 -7.42
CA MET A 300 -2.16 -60.10 -6.00
C MET A 300 -3.04 -59.21 -5.10
N GLY A 301 -3.65 -58.15 -5.64
CA GLY A 301 -4.60 -57.28 -4.96
C GLY A 301 -3.99 -56.08 -4.24
N HIS A 302 -2.84 -55.58 -4.68
CA HIS A 302 -2.26 -54.32 -4.21
C HIS A 302 -2.83 -53.12 -4.99
N GLN A 303 -2.92 -51.97 -4.31
CA GLN A 303 -3.11 -50.67 -4.97
C GLN A 303 -1.78 -50.18 -5.56
N LEU A 304 -1.84 -49.46 -6.70
CA LEU A 304 -0.67 -49.05 -7.47
C LEU A 304 -0.64 -47.54 -7.71
N VAL A 305 0.48 -46.91 -7.32
CA VAL A 305 0.85 -45.53 -7.67
C VAL A 305 1.86 -45.58 -8.80
N ASN A 306 1.65 -44.76 -9.85
CA ASN A 306 2.57 -44.70 -10.98
C ASN A 306 3.75 -43.75 -10.70
N THR A 307 4.94 -44.32 -10.50
CA THR A 307 6.19 -43.61 -10.16
C THR A 307 7.23 -43.73 -11.29
N HIS A 308 6.77 -43.90 -12.53
CA HIS A 308 7.55 -44.30 -13.70
C HIS A 308 8.87 -43.51 -13.88
N GLY A 309 10.01 -44.20 -13.70
CA GLY A 309 11.34 -43.58 -13.60
C GLY A 309 11.91 -42.84 -14.82
N ASP A 310 11.19 -42.80 -15.95
CA ASP A 310 11.52 -41.88 -17.05
C ASP A 310 11.18 -40.42 -16.69
N TRP A 311 10.35 -40.19 -15.67
CA TRP A 311 9.76 -38.88 -15.34
C TRP A 311 10.51 -38.09 -14.28
N TYR A 312 11.59 -38.66 -13.74
CA TYR A 312 12.36 -38.11 -12.62
C TYR A 312 13.10 -36.80 -12.94
N TRP A 313 13.23 -35.97 -11.91
CA TRP A 313 14.13 -34.81 -11.88
C TRP A 313 15.26 -35.11 -10.89
N ILE A 314 16.51 -35.07 -11.32
CA ILE A 314 17.67 -35.45 -10.50
C ILE A 314 18.58 -34.23 -10.27
N VAL A 315 18.85 -33.91 -9.00
CA VAL A 315 19.77 -32.85 -8.56
C VAL A 315 21.15 -33.10 -9.17
N GLY A 316 21.69 -32.12 -9.91
CA GLY A 316 22.97 -32.26 -10.63
C GLY A 316 23.02 -33.37 -11.70
N GLY A 317 21.88 -33.97 -12.06
CA GLY A 317 21.77 -35.15 -12.92
C GLY A 317 20.90 -34.94 -14.16
N ASN A 318 20.14 -35.97 -14.55
CA ASN A 318 19.14 -35.86 -15.60
C ASN A 318 17.87 -35.21 -15.05
N LYS A 319 17.38 -34.14 -15.68
CA LYS A 319 16.19 -33.41 -15.25
C LYS A 319 15.03 -33.61 -16.25
N CYS A 320 13.86 -33.98 -15.74
CA CYS A 320 12.62 -33.87 -16.51
C CYS A 320 12.33 -32.38 -16.79
N THR A 321 11.92 -32.05 -18.01
CA THR A 321 11.50 -30.69 -18.39
C THR A 321 9.98 -30.58 -18.34
N ALA A 322 9.44 -29.37 -18.17
CA ALA A 322 7.99 -29.13 -18.22
C ALA A 322 7.36 -29.60 -19.55
N GLU A 323 8.02 -29.35 -20.70
CA GLU A 323 7.58 -29.88 -22.00
C GLU A 323 7.46 -31.41 -21.99
N LYS A 324 8.38 -32.11 -21.33
CA LYS A 324 8.28 -33.55 -21.16
C LYS A 324 7.13 -33.87 -20.22
N ALA A 325 7.10 -33.30 -19.00
CA ALA A 325 6.17 -33.64 -17.92
C ALA A 325 4.69 -33.55 -18.33
N GLY A 326 4.33 -32.55 -19.14
CA GLY A 326 2.99 -32.43 -19.77
C GLY A 326 2.62 -33.54 -20.78
N GLN A 327 3.45 -34.58 -20.92
CA GLN A 327 3.20 -35.79 -21.72
C GLN A 327 3.10 -37.06 -20.85
N PHE A 328 3.09 -36.92 -19.52
CA PHE A 328 2.85 -38.03 -18.60
C PHE A 328 1.47 -38.67 -18.85
N ASN A 329 1.33 -39.95 -18.52
CA ASN A 329 0.08 -40.69 -18.64
C ASN A 329 0.01 -41.67 -17.47
N ILE A 330 -0.91 -41.39 -16.54
CA ILE A 330 -1.09 -42.13 -15.30
C ILE A 330 -1.34 -43.64 -15.49
N ASN A 331 -2.00 -44.05 -16.58
CA ASN A 331 -2.27 -45.47 -16.84
C ASN A 331 -1.08 -46.21 -17.46
N ASN A 332 -0.07 -45.50 -17.97
CA ASN A 332 1.12 -46.09 -18.59
C ASN A 332 2.23 -46.32 -17.55
N PHE A 333 2.34 -47.55 -17.07
CA PHE A 333 3.35 -47.98 -16.11
C PHE A 333 4.61 -48.50 -16.82
N MET A 334 5.73 -48.56 -16.10
CA MET A 334 6.96 -49.20 -16.61
C MET A 334 6.70 -50.65 -17.02
N SER A 335 6.74 -50.92 -18.33
CA SER A 335 6.48 -52.23 -18.94
C SER A 335 5.07 -52.81 -18.67
N GLY A 336 4.07 -51.95 -18.50
CA GLY A 336 2.68 -52.35 -18.31
C GLY A 336 1.65 -51.23 -18.54
N THR A 337 0.38 -51.59 -18.42
CA THR A 337 -0.74 -50.63 -18.37
C THR A 337 -1.67 -51.09 -17.27
N ILE A 338 -2.14 -50.16 -16.44
CA ILE A 338 -3.16 -50.37 -15.41
C ILE A 338 -4.38 -49.53 -15.84
N GLU A 339 -5.59 -50.08 -15.73
CA GLU A 339 -6.80 -49.37 -16.17
C GLU A 339 -7.26 -48.33 -15.15
N ASP A 340 -7.24 -48.67 -13.85
CA ASP A 340 -7.68 -47.82 -12.73
C ASP A 340 -6.60 -47.73 -11.61
N PRO A 341 -5.47 -47.02 -11.83
CA PRO A 341 -4.44 -46.81 -10.80
C PRO A 341 -4.92 -45.81 -9.72
N VAL A 342 -4.43 -45.96 -8.49
CA VAL A 342 -4.86 -45.07 -7.38
C VAL A 342 -4.12 -43.74 -7.34
N GLY A 343 -2.93 -43.66 -7.94
CA GLY A 343 -2.11 -42.47 -7.85
C GLY A 343 -1.04 -42.31 -8.92
N ALA A 344 -0.40 -41.15 -8.90
CA ALA A 344 0.78 -40.81 -9.68
C ALA A 344 1.78 -40.03 -8.81
N MET A 345 3.07 -40.28 -8.98
CA MET A 345 4.13 -39.63 -8.21
C MET A 345 5.24 -39.08 -9.09
N PHE A 346 5.52 -37.78 -8.95
CA PHE A 346 6.67 -37.10 -9.55
C PHE A 346 7.80 -36.98 -8.52
N CYS A 347 8.99 -37.48 -8.84
CA CYS A 347 10.11 -37.54 -7.88
C CYS A 347 11.25 -36.58 -8.22
N ILE A 348 11.74 -35.90 -7.18
CA ILE A 348 12.89 -35.01 -7.15
C ILE A 348 14.00 -35.73 -6.35
N TRP A 349 14.91 -36.40 -7.05
CA TRP A 349 15.95 -37.24 -6.45
C TRP A 349 17.28 -36.50 -6.27
N SER A 350 17.98 -36.79 -5.17
CA SER A 350 19.18 -36.10 -4.72
C SER A 350 20.45 -36.94 -4.88
N ASP A 351 20.57 -37.71 -5.98
CA ASP A 351 21.70 -38.61 -6.30
C ASP A 351 23.08 -37.94 -6.27
N ASN A 352 23.13 -36.61 -6.43
CA ASN A 352 24.32 -35.79 -6.24
C ASN A 352 23.96 -34.63 -5.29
N PRO A 353 23.88 -34.88 -3.98
CA PRO A 353 23.19 -33.99 -3.05
C PRO A 353 23.96 -32.68 -2.80
N GLN A 354 25.28 -32.70 -3.05
CA GLN A 354 26.18 -31.56 -3.02
C GLN A 354 26.11 -30.66 -4.29
N ALA A 355 25.29 -31.03 -5.28
CA ALA A 355 24.99 -30.15 -6.41
C ALA A 355 23.79 -29.25 -6.10
N GLU A 356 23.89 -28.00 -6.56
CA GLU A 356 22.84 -26.97 -6.52
C GLU A 356 22.42 -26.56 -5.09
N THR A 357 21.80 -25.40 -4.92
CA THR A 357 21.14 -25.06 -3.64
C THR A 357 19.74 -25.66 -3.63
N ASP A 358 19.27 -26.05 -2.44
CA ASP A 358 17.89 -26.46 -2.18
C ASP A 358 16.87 -25.45 -2.74
N ALA A 359 17.08 -24.15 -2.49
CA ALA A 359 16.21 -23.08 -3.00
C ALA A 359 16.19 -23.01 -4.54
N SER A 360 17.32 -23.31 -5.20
CA SER A 360 17.38 -23.35 -6.67
C SER A 360 16.82 -24.66 -7.23
N VAL A 361 16.80 -25.76 -6.46
CA VAL A 361 16.03 -26.95 -6.80
C VAL A 361 14.54 -26.62 -6.76
N ALA A 362 14.04 -26.03 -5.66
CA ALA A 362 12.65 -25.63 -5.50
C ALA A 362 12.16 -24.70 -6.63
N GLU A 363 12.92 -23.64 -6.95
CA GLU A 363 12.65 -22.74 -8.09
C GLU A 363 12.55 -23.49 -9.43
N GLN A 364 13.49 -24.41 -9.71
CA GLN A 364 13.55 -25.12 -11.00
C GLN A 364 12.50 -26.22 -11.17
N VAL A 365 11.90 -26.73 -10.09
CA VAL A 365 10.89 -27.81 -10.18
C VAL A 365 9.46 -27.28 -10.34
N ALA A 366 9.16 -26.04 -9.96
CA ALA A 366 7.81 -25.48 -9.96
C ALA A 366 7.08 -25.63 -11.33
N ASP A 367 7.71 -25.20 -12.42
CA ASP A 367 7.19 -25.36 -13.79
C ASP A 367 6.98 -26.85 -14.18
N VAL A 368 7.77 -27.76 -13.62
CA VAL A 368 7.73 -29.20 -13.92
C VAL A 368 6.63 -29.90 -13.12
N ILE A 369 6.44 -29.50 -11.85
CA ILE A 369 5.33 -29.92 -10.98
C ILE A 369 4.00 -29.48 -11.59
N ALA A 370 3.87 -28.20 -11.97
CA ALA A 370 2.67 -27.68 -12.63
C ALA A 370 2.37 -28.42 -13.94
N ALA A 371 3.38 -28.67 -14.77
CA ALA A 371 3.21 -29.43 -16.01
C ALA A 371 2.82 -30.90 -15.75
N PHE A 372 3.37 -31.55 -14.72
CA PHE A 372 3.01 -32.92 -14.34
C PHE A 372 1.57 -32.99 -13.81
N GLY A 373 1.21 -32.13 -12.84
CA GLY A 373 -0.13 -32.05 -12.26
C GLY A 373 -1.21 -31.83 -13.32
N SER A 374 -0.95 -31.00 -14.34
CA SER A 374 -1.86 -30.77 -15.47
C SER A 374 -2.19 -31.99 -16.35
N THR A 375 -1.52 -33.13 -16.15
CA THR A 375 -1.81 -34.41 -16.82
C THR A 375 -2.68 -35.36 -16.00
N LEU A 376 -2.91 -35.04 -14.72
CA LEU A 376 -3.61 -35.90 -13.78
C LEU A 376 -5.14 -35.67 -13.84
N PRO A 377 -5.97 -36.66 -13.47
CA PRO A 377 -7.42 -36.46 -13.34
C PRO A 377 -7.75 -35.46 -12.23
N GLU A 378 -8.78 -34.63 -12.45
CA GLU A 378 -9.41 -33.86 -11.37
C GLU A 378 -10.16 -34.82 -10.42
N THR A 379 -9.90 -34.75 -9.11
CA THR A 379 -10.66 -35.50 -8.09
C THR A 379 -11.76 -34.61 -7.48
N PRO A 380 -13.00 -35.10 -7.28
CA PRO A 380 -14.03 -34.35 -6.57
C PRO A 380 -13.73 -34.17 -5.07
N GLU A 381 -12.92 -35.05 -4.51
CA GLU A 381 -12.55 -35.06 -3.09
C GLU A 381 -11.08 -34.64 -2.92
N ARG A 382 -10.85 -33.78 -1.92
CA ARG A 382 -9.57 -33.45 -1.31
C ARG A 382 -9.56 -34.18 0.02
N HIS A 383 -8.60 -35.07 0.26
CA HIS A 383 -8.44 -35.69 1.58
C HIS A 383 -7.82 -34.69 2.57
N VAL A 384 -8.63 -33.73 3.02
CA VAL A 384 -8.47 -33.14 4.36
C VAL A 384 -8.92 -34.20 5.36
N HIS A 385 -8.26 -34.30 6.51
CA HIS A 385 -8.58 -35.30 7.53
C HIS A 385 -10.02 -35.13 8.05
N SER A 386 -10.86 -36.13 7.73
CA SER A 386 -12.19 -36.45 8.29
C SER A 386 -13.06 -35.31 8.85
N ASP A 387 -14.09 -34.93 8.10
CA ASP A 387 -15.37 -34.36 8.59
C ASP A 387 -15.27 -33.26 9.67
N VAL A 388 -14.34 -32.31 9.53
CA VAL A 388 -14.61 -30.95 10.00
C VAL A 388 -15.67 -30.36 9.06
N THR A 389 -16.93 -30.29 9.50
CA THR A 389 -17.88 -29.35 8.89
C THR A 389 -17.24 -27.98 8.96
N VAL A 390 -17.00 -27.36 7.80
CA VAL A 390 -16.28 -26.09 7.71
C VAL A 390 -17.06 -24.98 8.41
N ASN A 391 -16.82 -24.85 9.71
CA ASN A 391 -17.00 -23.61 10.41
C ASN A 391 -15.90 -22.69 9.91
N GLU A 392 -16.31 -21.47 9.56
CA GLU A 392 -15.46 -20.45 8.98
C GLU A 392 -14.49 -19.94 10.05
N TYR A 393 -13.41 -20.69 10.32
CA TYR A 393 -12.33 -20.21 11.16
C TYR A 393 -11.44 -19.26 10.36
N ASP A 394 -11.93 -18.04 10.17
CA ASP A 394 -11.24 -16.94 9.50
C ASP A 394 -11.31 -15.64 10.32
N LYS A 395 -11.87 -15.67 11.53
CA LYS A 395 -12.22 -14.48 12.31
C LYS A 395 -11.31 -14.33 13.54
N SER A 396 -10.00 -14.15 13.28
CA SER A 396 -8.96 -13.89 14.29
C SER A 396 -8.70 -12.39 14.45
N PHE A 397 -8.97 -11.83 15.64
CA PHE A 397 -8.97 -10.38 15.88
C PHE A 397 -8.00 -9.93 16.97
N VAL A 398 -7.27 -8.83 16.73
CA VAL A 398 -6.78 -7.95 17.80
C VAL A 398 -7.74 -6.76 17.93
N MET A 399 -8.28 -6.50 19.11
CA MET A 399 -9.13 -5.34 19.37
C MET A 399 -8.37 -4.28 20.16
N VAL A 400 -8.50 -3.01 19.75
CA VAL A 400 -7.92 -1.84 20.42
C VAL A 400 -9.03 -0.86 20.80
N ASP A 401 -9.13 -0.54 22.09
CA ASP A 401 -9.99 0.52 22.61
C ASP A 401 -9.35 1.90 22.37
N ALA A 402 -9.53 2.38 21.15
CA ALA A 402 -9.13 3.72 20.69
C ALA A 402 -10.23 4.78 20.93
N GLY A 403 -11.30 4.45 21.67
CA GLY A 403 -12.46 5.31 21.93
C GLY A 403 -12.34 6.00 23.29
N ARG A 404 -11.95 5.25 24.33
CA ARG A 404 -11.62 5.85 25.62
C ARG A 404 -10.33 6.67 25.54
N LYS A 405 -9.34 6.16 24.79
CA LYS A 405 -7.97 6.69 24.67
C LYS A 405 -7.63 6.98 23.21
N TYR A 406 -7.05 8.14 22.92
CA TYR A 406 -6.46 8.40 21.61
C TYR A 406 -5.21 7.52 21.36
N PHE A 407 -5.13 6.92 20.17
CA PHE A 407 -3.93 6.26 19.64
C PHE A 407 -3.52 6.94 18.34
N SER A 408 -2.23 7.26 18.20
CA SER A 408 -1.69 7.80 16.95
C SER A 408 -1.64 6.75 15.83
N VAL A 409 -1.67 7.22 14.59
CA VAL A 409 -1.52 6.42 13.37
C VAL A 409 -0.35 5.44 13.46
N ASP A 410 0.82 5.87 13.92
CA ASP A 410 2.01 5.01 14.01
C ASP A 410 1.90 3.94 15.11
N SER A 411 1.23 4.23 16.24
CA SER A 411 0.93 3.20 17.25
C SER A 411 -0.06 2.16 16.72
N LEU A 412 -1.08 2.57 15.96
CA LEU A 412 -2.03 1.64 15.32
C LEU A 412 -1.36 0.80 14.23
N LYS A 413 -0.47 1.38 13.41
CA LYS A 413 0.38 0.62 12.47
C LYS A 413 1.23 -0.43 13.18
N SER A 414 1.82 -0.10 14.34
CA SER A 414 2.62 -1.05 15.13
C SER A 414 1.79 -2.22 15.67
N ILE A 415 0.52 -1.99 16.02
CA ILE A 415 -0.40 -3.06 16.45
C ILE A 415 -0.84 -3.90 15.24
N ILE A 416 -1.09 -3.28 14.08
CA ILE A 416 -1.37 -3.99 12.81
C ILE A 416 -0.18 -4.87 12.38
N ASP A 417 1.05 -4.37 12.52
CA ASP A 417 2.26 -5.16 12.26
C ASP A 417 2.40 -6.34 13.24
N SER A 418 2.02 -6.15 14.50
CA SER A 418 2.01 -7.22 15.50
C SER A 418 0.96 -8.29 15.18
N ALA A 419 -0.27 -7.88 14.86
CA ALA A 419 -1.36 -8.77 14.45
C ALA A 419 -1.01 -9.57 13.18
N SER A 420 -0.50 -8.89 12.16
CA SER A 420 -0.01 -9.51 10.92
C SER A 420 1.13 -10.50 11.16
N SER A 421 2.06 -10.19 12.07
CA SER A 421 3.16 -11.10 12.41
C SER A 421 2.66 -12.33 13.17
N ALA A 422 1.60 -12.17 13.95
CA ALA A 422 0.95 -13.23 14.73
C ALA A 422 -0.11 -14.05 13.97
N GLY A 423 -0.18 -13.94 12.63
CA GLY A 423 -1.13 -14.68 11.79
C GLY A 423 -2.56 -14.11 11.74
N MET A 424 -2.86 -13.06 12.49
CA MET A 424 -4.23 -12.62 12.75
C MET A 424 -4.81 -11.80 11.59
N HIS A 425 -6.08 -12.04 11.25
CA HIS A 425 -6.74 -11.49 10.07
C HIS A 425 -7.25 -10.06 10.27
N TYR A 426 -7.69 -9.73 11.48
CA TYR A 426 -8.44 -8.50 11.73
C TYR A 426 -7.83 -7.66 12.85
N VAL A 427 -7.88 -6.34 12.68
CA VAL A 427 -7.68 -5.37 13.75
C VAL A 427 -8.98 -4.60 13.97
N MET A 428 -9.66 -4.88 15.06
CA MET A 428 -10.87 -4.17 15.46
C MET A 428 -10.51 -2.87 16.19
N LEU A 429 -10.98 -1.74 15.69
CA LEU A 429 -10.76 -0.43 16.30
C LEU A 429 -12.05 0.02 16.97
N GLY A 430 -12.09 0.01 18.30
CA GLY A 430 -13.10 0.73 19.07
C GLY A 430 -12.88 2.22 18.89
N LEU A 431 -13.61 2.84 17.96
CA LEU A 431 -13.49 4.27 17.65
C LEU A 431 -14.57 5.09 18.38
N GLY A 432 -15.75 4.49 18.60
CA GLY A 432 -16.75 4.93 19.54
C GLY A 432 -16.86 3.93 20.67
N ASN A 433 -16.40 4.28 21.87
CA ASN A 433 -16.43 3.46 23.08
C ASN A 433 -16.12 4.35 24.31
N ASP A 434 -17.14 4.68 25.08
CA ASP A 434 -17.29 5.88 25.92
C ASP A 434 -17.04 7.19 25.11
N GLY A 435 -15.78 7.46 24.75
CA GLY A 435 -15.40 8.54 23.84
C GLY A 435 -15.58 8.16 22.37
N MET A 436 -15.60 9.15 21.48
CA MET A 436 -15.82 8.99 20.03
C MET A 436 -14.71 9.69 19.23
N ARG A 437 -13.62 8.97 18.98
CA ARG A 437 -12.31 9.51 18.58
C ARG A 437 -12.01 9.38 17.09
N PHE A 438 -13.04 9.45 16.26
CA PHE A 438 -12.91 9.46 14.81
C PHE A 438 -13.91 10.44 14.18
N LEU A 439 -13.43 11.41 13.39
CA LEU A 439 -14.24 12.41 12.73
C LEU A 439 -14.06 12.36 11.20
N LEU A 440 -15.18 12.27 10.49
CA LEU A 440 -15.23 12.37 9.03
C LEU A 440 -15.14 13.84 8.57
N ASP A 441 -14.74 14.07 7.32
CA ASP A 441 -14.67 15.42 6.76
C ASP A 441 -16.07 16.05 6.57
N ASP A 442 -17.10 15.24 6.29
CA ASP A 442 -18.51 15.64 6.39
C ASP A 442 -19.21 14.96 7.58
N MET A 443 -19.38 15.70 8.67
CA MET A 443 -20.23 15.30 9.80
C MET A 443 -21.68 15.81 9.71
N THR A 444 -22.13 16.36 8.56
CA THR A 444 -23.50 16.93 8.41
C THR A 444 -24.59 15.89 8.68
N LEU A 445 -25.30 16.03 9.79
CA LEU A 445 -26.25 15.06 10.31
C LEU A 445 -27.70 15.56 10.16
N THR A 446 -28.67 14.69 9.86
CA THR A 446 -30.09 15.07 9.83
C THR A 446 -30.93 14.15 10.71
N VAL A 447 -31.55 14.74 11.74
CA VAL A 447 -32.32 14.03 12.79
C VAL A 447 -33.65 14.74 12.98
N GLY A 448 -34.77 14.00 13.01
CA GLY A 448 -36.11 14.57 13.19
C GLY A 448 -36.54 15.61 12.15
N GLY A 449 -35.87 15.65 10.98
CA GLY A 449 -36.05 16.70 9.96
C GLY A 449 -35.27 18.00 10.20
N THR A 450 -34.40 18.05 11.23
CA THR A 450 -33.42 19.12 11.46
C THR A 450 -32.06 18.68 10.94
N THR A 451 -31.41 19.51 10.12
CA THR A 451 -30.04 19.27 9.65
C THR A 451 -29.04 20.13 10.43
N TYR A 452 -28.04 19.49 11.02
CA TYR A 452 -26.89 20.09 11.68
C TYR A 452 -25.71 20.09 10.71
N THR A 453 -24.95 21.18 10.62
CA THR A 453 -23.78 21.22 9.72
C THR A 453 -22.64 20.39 10.30
N ASP A 454 -21.77 19.85 9.44
CA ASP A 454 -20.43 19.32 9.74
C ASP A 454 -19.85 19.81 11.09
N LYS A 455 -19.45 21.09 11.15
CA LYS A 455 -18.82 21.68 12.33
C LYS A 455 -19.67 21.65 13.60
N GLN A 456 -21.01 21.70 13.52
CA GLN A 456 -21.84 21.59 14.72
C GLN A 456 -21.73 20.21 15.35
N VAL A 457 -21.66 19.18 14.52
CA VAL A 457 -21.58 17.78 14.96
C VAL A 457 -20.16 17.46 15.44
N SER A 458 -19.13 17.89 14.71
CA SER A 458 -17.73 17.79 15.15
C SER A 458 -17.48 18.55 16.46
N ASP A 459 -17.94 19.80 16.59
CA ASP A 459 -17.78 20.60 17.82
C ASP A 459 -18.49 19.97 19.02
N ALA A 460 -19.60 19.27 18.80
CA ALA A 460 -20.37 18.62 19.86
C ALA A 460 -19.74 17.30 20.31
N ILE A 461 -19.27 16.47 19.36
CA ILE A 461 -18.55 15.22 19.66
C ILE A 461 -17.23 15.51 20.37
N HIS A 462 -16.46 16.49 19.87
CA HIS A 462 -15.22 16.93 20.51
C HIS A 462 -15.45 17.45 21.94
N ALA A 463 -16.53 18.22 22.18
CA ALA A 463 -16.90 18.65 23.52
C ALA A 463 -17.28 17.48 24.46
N GLY A 464 -17.85 16.39 23.93
CA GLY A 464 -18.10 15.15 24.67
C GLY A 464 -16.82 14.35 24.94
N ASN A 465 -15.88 14.30 23.99
CA ASN A 465 -14.55 13.69 24.17
C ASN A 465 -13.77 14.38 25.29
N GLU A 466 -13.74 15.71 25.28
CA GLU A 466 -13.16 16.57 26.31
C GLU A 466 -13.84 16.39 27.69
N ALA A 467 -15.18 16.25 27.72
CA ALA A 467 -15.93 16.00 28.95
C ALA A 467 -15.64 14.63 29.57
N TYR A 468 -15.37 13.62 28.73
CA TYR A 468 -14.96 12.28 29.12
C TYR A 468 -13.48 12.21 29.53
N SER A 469 -12.56 12.65 28.64
CA SER A 469 -11.11 12.67 28.84
C SER A 469 -10.37 13.47 27.74
N ASP A 470 -10.05 14.74 28.04
CA ASP A 470 -9.07 15.67 27.43
C ASP A 470 -7.72 15.01 27.00
N PHE A 471 -7.24 15.28 25.78
CA PHE A 471 -5.89 14.94 25.28
C PHE A 471 -5.25 16.11 24.49
N GLU A 472 -3.95 16.01 24.12
CA GLU A 472 -3.31 16.98 23.21
C GLU A 472 -3.75 16.79 21.74
N VAL A 473 -4.22 15.59 21.41
CA VAL A 473 -4.93 15.22 20.17
C VAL A 473 -6.02 14.23 20.59
N ASP A 474 -7.29 14.54 20.32
CA ASP A 474 -8.42 13.75 20.81
C ASP A 474 -8.99 12.78 19.76
N GLU A 475 -9.05 13.17 18.49
CA GLU A 475 -9.67 12.40 17.41
C GLU A 475 -8.74 12.17 16.21
N LEU A 476 -8.88 11.00 15.58
CA LEU A 476 -8.36 10.72 14.25
C LEU A 476 -9.22 11.40 13.17
N THR A 477 -8.57 11.91 12.12
CA THR A 477 -9.23 12.46 10.92
C THR A 477 -9.53 11.40 9.86
N GLU A 478 -10.41 11.73 8.91
CA GLU A 478 -10.75 10.83 7.78
C GLU A 478 -9.51 10.43 6.97
N ALA A 479 -8.58 11.36 6.74
CA ALA A 479 -7.34 11.10 6.02
C ALA A 479 -6.41 10.13 6.77
N GLU A 480 -6.30 10.25 8.10
CA GLU A 480 -5.51 9.35 8.94
C GLU A 480 -6.12 7.94 8.99
N MET A 481 -7.45 7.82 9.06
CA MET A 481 -8.12 6.53 8.94
C MET A 481 -7.95 5.91 7.56
N ASN A 482 -7.97 6.71 6.48
CA ASN A 482 -7.68 6.24 5.13
C ASN A 482 -6.22 5.75 4.99
N GLU A 483 -5.26 6.34 5.72
CA GLU A 483 -3.88 5.84 5.81
C GLU A 483 -3.80 4.51 6.60
N ILE A 484 -4.50 4.39 7.73
CA ILE A 484 -4.55 3.16 8.55
C ILE A 484 -5.16 1.99 7.76
N LEU A 485 -6.31 2.21 7.10
CA LEU A 485 -6.97 1.24 6.22
C LEU A 485 -6.03 0.77 5.10
N SER A 486 -5.37 1.73 4.43
CA SER A 486 -4.39 1.44 3.38
C SER A 486 -3.18 0.64 3.90
N TYR A 487 -2.72 0.91 5.13
CA TYR A 487 -1.59 0.20 5.73
C TYR A 487 -1.97 -1.25 6.06
N ALA A 488 -3.13 -1.47 6.70
CA ALA A 488 -3.63 -2.80 7.04
C ALA A 488 -3.72 -3.73 5.82
N ALA A 489 -4.23 -3.21 4.70
CA ALA A 489 -4.25 -3.93 3.43
C ALA A 489 -2.85 -4.41 2.97
N THR A 490 -1.80 -3.58 3.13
CA THR A 490 -0.42 -3.97 2.77
C THR A 490 0.19 -5.02 3.71
N LYS A 491 -0.49 -5.37 4.81
CA LYS A 491 -0.09 -6.39 5.79
C LYS A 491 -0.98 -7.63 5.75
N GLY A 492 -1.97 -7.68 4.85
CA GLY A 492 -2.93 -8.77 4.80
C GLY A 492 -3.82 -8.82 6.05
N VAL A 493 -4.22 -7.65 6.54
CA VAL A 493 -5.08 -7.44 7.72
C VAL A 493 -6.27 -6.57 7.31
N GLU A 494 -7.45 -6.82 7.88
CA GLU A 494 -8.62 -5.96 7.73
C GLU A 494 -8.97 -5.17 9.00
N ILE A 495 -9.31 -3.89 8.83
CA ILE A 495 -9.80 -3.04 9.90
C ILE A 495 -11.30 -3.28 10.09
N VAL A 496 -11.69 -3.57 11.34
CA VAL A 496 -13.10 -3.68 11.73
C VAL A 496 -13.46 -2.49 12.63
N PRO A 497 -14.34 -1.57 12.19
CA PRO A 497 -14.82 -0.51 13.06
C PRO A 497 -15.71 -1.07 14.18
N LEU A 498 -15.49 -0.62 15.40
CA LEU A 498 -16.41 -0.72 16.54
C LEU A 498 -16.90 0.69 16.90
N ILE A 499 -18.20 0.92 16.73
CA ILE A 499 -18.92 2.10 17.24
C ILE A 499 -19.98 1.58 18.22
N ASN A 500 -19.65 1.61 19.51
CA ASN A 500 -20.46 1.03 20.57
C ASN A 500 -21.73 1.83 20.80
N THR A 501 -22.88 1.14 20.74
CA THR A 501 -24.21 1.66 21.09
C THR A 501 -25.08 0.48 21.57
N PRO A 502 -26.22 0.70 22.25
CA PRO A 502 -26.71 1.95 22.84
C PRO A 502 -26.11 2.26 24.22
N GLY A 503 -25.22 1.41 24.75
CA GLY A 503 -24.34 1.71 25.88
C GLY A 503 -22.99 2.27 25.43
N HIS A 504 -22.09 2.55 26.38
CA HIS A 504 -20.70 2.94 26.14
C HIS A 504 -20.50 4.00 25.05
N MET A 505 -21.28 5.07 25.13
CA MET A 505 -21.35 6.13 24.12
C MET A 505 -21.41 7.54 24.74
N ASP A 506 -20.77 7.75 25.89
CA ASP A 506 -20.70 8.99 26.69
C ASP A 506 -20.58 10.26 25.82
N ALA A 507 -19.59 10.34 24.93
CA ALA A 507 -19.36 11.52 24.07
C ALA A 507 -20.42 11.70 22.95
N ILE A 508 -21.05 10.60 22.50
CA ILE A 508 -22.12 10.64 21.50
C ILE A 508 -23.44 11.08 22.16
N LEU A 509 -23.68 10.65 23.41
CA LEU A 509 -24.82 11.07 24.22
C LEU A 509 -24.75 12.58 24.51
N ASP A 510 -23.61 13.09 25.00
CA ASP A 510 -23.38 14.53 25.20
C ASP A 510 -23.62 15.33 23.90
N ALA A 511 -23.13 14.83 22.76
CA ALA A 511 -23.37 15.46 21.46
C ALA A 511 -24.86 15.42 21.04
N ALA A 512 -25.56 14.32 21.30
CA ALA A 512 -26.99 14.17 21.02
C ALA A 512 -27.82 15.17 21.82
N GLU A 513 -27.57 15.31 23.12
CA GLU A 513 -28.30 16.26 23.97
C GLU A 513 -27.97 17.72 23.59
N ALA A 514 -26.70 18.04 23.36
CA ALA A 514 -26.26 19.38 22.99
C ALA A 514 -26.85 19.87 21.65
N LEU A 515 -27.07 18.97 20.69
CA LEU A 515 -27.60 19.29 19.35
C LEU A 515 -29.13 19.25 19.29
N THR A 516 -29.76 18.26 19.92
CA THR A 516 -31.23 18.10 19.88
C THR A 516 -31.95 18.96 20.92
N GLY A 517 -31.30 19.26 22.05
CA GLY A 517 -31.94 19.86 23.22
C GLY A 517 -32.93 18.94 23.91
N VAL A 518 -32.81 17.63 23.70
CA VAL A 518 -33.60 16.56 24.32
C VAL A 518 -32.73 15.80 25.30
N ASP A 519 -33.33 15.41 26.43
CA ASP A 519 -32.78 14.46 27.41
C ASP A 519 -32.80 13.06 26.76
N CYS A 520 -31.63 12.55 26.38
CA CYS A 520 -31.44 11.35 25.57
C CYS A 520 -30.96 10.16 26.42
N ALA A 521 -30.56 10.39 27.67
CA ALA A 521 -29.99 9.38 28.55
C ALA A 521 -31.03 8.38 29.09
N TYR A 522 -30.62 7.13 29.30
CA TYR A 522 -31.44 6.16 30.03
C TYR A 522 -31.45 6.48 31.53
N GLY A 523 -32.47 7.23 31.95
CA GLY A 523 -32.79 7.53 33.35
C GLY A 523 -31.85 8.53 34.03
N THR A 524 -30.62 8.11 34.34
CA THR A 524 -29.52 8.99 34.80
C THR A 524 -28.15 8.47 34.36
N SER A 525 -28.09 7.63 33.32
CA SER A 525 -26.81 7.18 32.76
C SER A 525 -26.05 8.37 32.14
N GLN A 526 -24.73 8.31 32.14
CA GLN A 526 -23.86 9.21 31.36
C GLN A 526 -23.26 8.48 30.14
N ARG A 527 -23.70 7.24 29.88
CA ARG A 527 -23.09 6.33 28.89
C ARG A 527 -24.07 5.72 27.91
N THR A 528 -25.35 5.72 28.24
CA THR A 528 -26.37 4.88 27.62
C THR A 528 -27.58 5.71 27.21
N ILE A 529 -28.00 5.60 25.95
CA ILE A 529 -29.24 6.25 25.47
C ILE A 529 -30.50 5.51 25.93
N ASP A 530 -31.59 6.25 26.11
CA ASP A 530 -32.92 5.67 26.24
C ASP A 530 -33.38 5.12 24.88
N VAL A 531 -33.35 3.80 24.72
CA VAL A 531 -33.84 3.09 23.51
C VAL A 531 -35.35 3.24 23.28
N THR A 532 -36.11 3.77 24.25
CA THR A 532 -37.52 4.13 24.06
C THR A 532 -37.73 5.56 23.54
N ASN A 533 -36.66 6.37 23.50
CA ASN A 533 -36.69 7.75 23.04
C ASN A 533 -36.43 7.83 21.52
N GLU A 534 -37.49 8.09 20.74
CA GLU A 534 -37.45 8.26 19.27
C GLU A 534 -36.41 9.31 18.79
N THR A 535 -36.03 10.28 19.62
CA THR A 535 -35.02 11.29 19.24
C THR A 535 -33.60 10.79 19.49
N ALA A 536 -33.37 10.05 20.58
CA ALA A 536 -32.06 9.49 20.90
C ALA A 536 -31.69 8.37 19.91
N THR A 537 -32.60 7.44 19.67
CA THR A 537 -32.42 6.35 18.69
C THR A 537 -32.19 6.89 17.28
N ALA A 538 -33.02 7.83 16.80
CA ALA A 538 -32.85 8.43 15.47
C ALA A 538 -31.58 9.29 15.32
N PHE A 539 -31.06 9.90 16.40
CA PHE A 539 -29.77 10.59 16.36
C PHE A 539 -28.64 9.57 16.15
N THR A 540 -28.61 8.53 16.98
CA THR A 540 -27.56 7.52 16.99
C THR A 540 -27.57 6.68 15.72
N GLN A 541 -28.74 6.30 15.21
CA GLN A 541 -28.88 5.63 13.90
C GLN A 541 -28.39 6.52 12.75
N ALA A 542 -28.74 7.82 12.73
CA ALA A 542 -28.24 8.73 11.70
C ALA A 542 -26.70 8.88 11.75
N LEU A 543 -26.10 8.83 12.95
CA LEU A 543 -24.65 8.90 13.12
C LEU A 543 -23.96 7.60 12.70
N LEU A 544 -24.47 6.45 13.16
CA LEU A 544 -24.02 5.12 12.75
C LEU A 544 -24.07 4.98 11.22
N GLN A 545 -25.14 5.45 10.57
CA GLN A 545 -25.26 5.39 9.10
C GLN A 545 -24.10 6.09 8.39
N LYS A 546 -23.54 7.18 8.93
CA LYS A 546 -22.35 7.82 8.33
C LYS A 546 -21.15 6.89 8.36
N TYR A 547 -20.81 6.34 9.52
CA TYR A 547 -19.65 5.46 9.68
C TYR A 547 -19.84 4.12 8.93
N ILE A 548 -21.02 3.52 8.99
CA ILE A 548 -21.39 2.34 8.20
C ILE A 548 -21.17 2.59 6.70
N THR A 549 -21.66 3.73 6.19
CA THR A 549 -21.48 4.10 4.76
C THR A 549 -20.02 4.35 4.42
N TYR A 550 -19.26 5.02 5.31
CA TYR A 550 -17.84 5.28 5.14
C TYR A 550 -17.03 3.98 5.08
N PHE A 551 -17.09 3.11 6.09
CA PHE A 551 -16.29 1.89 6.14
C PHE A 551 -16.67 0.88 5.03
N SER A 552 -17.97 0.75 4.70
CA SER A 552 -18.42 0.02 3.51
C SER A 552 -17.80 0.58 2.22
N SER A 553 -17.76 1.91 2.04
CA SER A 553 -17.15 2.55 0.86
C SER A 553 -15.62 2.38 0.76
N LYS A 554 -14.95 2.04 1.86
CA LYS A 554 -13.52 1.71 1.91
C LYS A 554 -13.25 0.20 1.79
N GLY A 555 -14.28 -0.63 1.90
CA GLY A 555 -14.19 -2.08 1.69
C GLY A 555 -14.04 -2.91 2.96
N CYS A 556 -14.39 -2.38 4.13
CA CYS A 556 -14.60 -3.22 5.31
C CYS A 556 -15.76 -4.20 5.05
N THR A 557 -15.63 -5.42 5.54
CA THR A 557 -16.61 -6.51 5.43
C THR A 557 -17.37 -6.75 6.74
N LEU A 558 -16.80 -6.32 7.87
CA LEU A 558 -17.39 -6.44 9.22
C LEU A 558 -17.62 -5.07 9.85
N PHE A 559 -18.63 -4.95 10.72
CA PHE A 559 -18.87 -3.76 11.55
C PHE A 559 -19.41 -4.18 12.93
N ASN A 560 -18.76 -3.75 14.01
CA ASN A 560 -19.21 -4.03 15.38
C ASN A 560 -20.02 -2.84 15.95
N MET A 561 -21.23 -3.13 16.43
CA MET A 561 -22.14 -2.16 17.03
C MET A 561 -22.11 -2.16 18.57
N GLY A 562 -21.27 -2.99 19.20
CA GLY A 562 -21.06 -3.03 20.64
C GLY A 562 -22.17 -3.78 21.39
N CYS A 563 -23.14 -3.05 21.96
CA CYS A 563 -24.32 -3.59 22.65
C CYS A 563 -24.07 -4.28 24.02
N ASP A 564 -22.87 -4.11 24.60
CA ASP A 564 -22.49 -4.52 25.95
C ASP A 564 -23.03 -3.61 27.06
N GLU A 565 -22.99 -4.13 28.30
CA GLU A 565 -23.07 -3.40 29.58
C GLU A 565 -24.09 -2.23 29.71
N PHE A 566 -25.27 -2.36 29.10
CA PHE A 566 -26.32 -1.32 29.09
C PHE A 566 -26.56 -0.67 30.47
N ALA A 567 -26.31 0.64 30.58
CA ALA A 567 -26.42 1.44 31.79
C ALA A 567 -25.72 0.85 33.03
N ASN A 568 -24.52 0.31 32.86
CA ASN A 568 -23.63 -0.17 33.94
C ASN A 568 -23.29 0.88 35.02
N ASP A 569 -23.33 2.16 34.68
CA ASP A 569 -23.08 3.28 35.60
C ASP A 569 -24.25 3.58 36.56
N ASN A 570 -25.40 2.93 36.38
CA ASN A 570 -26.56 3.08 37.27
C ASN A 570 -26.24 2.55 38.69
N PRO A 571 -26.33 3.38 39.74
CA PRO A 571 -25.95 2.99 41.11
C PRO A 571 -26.88 1.94 41.75
N ASN A 572 -27.91 1.47 41.04
CA ASN A 572 -28.83 0.41 41.48
C ASN A 572 -28.52 -0.96 40.85
N GLY A 573 -27.63 -1.04 39.85
CA GLY A 573 -27.27 -2.27 39.14
C GLY A 573 -27.35 -2.16 37.61
N MET A 574 -26.89 -3.22 36.93
CA MET A 574 -26.81 -3.28 35.46
C MET A 574 -28.19 -3.14 34.79
N GLY A 575 -28.25 -2.34 33.73
CA GLY A 575 -29.51 -1.89 33.12
C GLY A 575 -30.32 -2.96 32.39
N PHE A 576 -29.74 -4.06 31.92
CA PHE A 576 -30.52 -5.14 31.28
C PHE A 576 -31.58 -5.74 32.22
N ASN A 577 -31.30 -5.85 33.53
CA ASN A 577 -32.32 -6.23 34.51
C ASN A 577 -33.47 -5.21 34.55
N HIS A 578 -33.15 -3.92 34.51
CA HIS A 578 -34.14 -2.84 34.57
C HIS A 578 -35.01 -2.80 33.30
N LEU A 579 -34.41 -2.97 32.12
CA LEU A 579 -35.15 -3.13 30.86
C LEU A 579 -36.11 -4.34 30.91
N VAL A 580 -35.68 -5.46 31.52
CA VAL A 580 -36.52 -6.67 31.69
C VAL A 580 -37.65 -6.45 32.70
N ASP A 581 -37.38 -5.84 33.85
CA ASP A 581 -38.36 -5.57 34.92
C ASP A 581 -39.40 -4.51 34.51
N ASN A 582 -39.00 -3.49 33.74
CA ASN A 582 -39.90 -2.47 33.21
C ASN A 582 -40.72 -2.98 32.01
N GLY A 583 -40.24 -4.01 31.31
CA GLY A 583 -40.81 -4.49 30.04
C GLY A 583 -40.35 -3.71 28.81
N GLU A 584 -39.22 -2.99 28.93
CA GLU A 584 -38.64 -2.11 27.91
C GLU A 584 -37.57 -2.82 27.05
N TYR A 585 -37.08 -3.98 27.47
CA TYR A 585 -36.07 -4.77 26.74
C TYR A 585 -36.47 -5.13 25.29
N GLY A 586 -37.76 -5.14 24.97
CA GLY A 586 -38.24 -5.28 23.58
C GLY A 586 -37.75 -4.16 22.64
N TYR A 587 -37.63 -2.92 23.14
CA TYR A 587 -37.09 -1.79 22.36
C TYR A 587 -35.58 -1.93 22.13
N PHE A 588 -34.85 -2.57 23.05
CA PHE A 588 -33.45 -2.92 22.82
C PHE A 588 -33.30 -3.97 21.70
N VAL A 589 -34.14 -5.02 21.69
CA VAL A 589 -34.17 -6.01 20.59
C VAL A 589 -34.50 -5.33 19.25
N GLU A 590 -35.46 -4.40 19.23
CA GLU A 590 -35.85 -3.63 18.04
C GLU A 590 -34.68 -2.76 17.55
N TYR A 591 -34.06 -1.95 18.43
CA TYR A 591 -32.91 -1.11 18.11
C TYR A 591 -31.71 -1.89 17.55
N VAL A 592 -31.32 -3.00 18.19
CA VAL A 592 -30.18 -3.82 17.74
C VAL A 592 -30.46 -4.44 16.37
N ASN A 593 -31.69 -4.89 16.11
CA ASN A 593 -32.08 -5.43 14.81
C ASN A 593 -32.13 -4.34 13.71
N GLU A 594 -32.51 -3.10 14.04
CA GLU A 594 -32.47 -1.97 13.10
C GLU A 594 -31.02 -1.59 12.73
N VAL A 595 -30.10 -1.51 13.70
CA VAL A 595 -28.68 -1.25 13.42
C VAL A 595 -28.05 -2.42 12.64
N SER A 596 -28.37 -3.67 12.99
CA SER A 596 -27.97 -4.86 12.23
C SER A 596 -28.41 -4.79 10.76
N ALA A 597 -29.66 -4.37 10.51
CA ALA A 597 -30.17 -4.17 9.16
C ALA A 597 -29.40 -3.08 8.39
N MET A 598 -29.08 -1.94 9.03
CA MET A 598 -28.28 -0.87 8.41
C MET A 598 -26.88 -1.34 7.99
N VAL A 599 -26.22 -2.17 8.81
CA VAL A 599 -24.91 -2.76 8.50
C VAL A 599 -25.01 -3.69 7.28
N LYS A 600 -26.03 -4.56 7.23
CA LYS A 600 -26.26 -5.50 6.12
C LYS A 600 -26.73 -4.82 4.83
N GLU A 601 -27.50 -3.73 4.90
CA GLU A 601 -27.85 -2.92 3.74
C GLU A 601 -26.63 -2.23 3.10
N ALA A 602 -25.57 -1.99 3.89
CA ALA A 602 -24.26 -1.54 3.40
C ALA A 602 -23.33 -2.67 2.94
N GLY A 603 -23.79 -3.93 2.94
CA GLY A 603 -23.02 -5.10 2.49
C GLY A 603 -21.98 -5.63 3.48
N MET A 604 -22.04 -5.22 4.75
CA MET A 604 -21.17 -5.70 5.82
C MET A 604 -21.91 -6.68 6.74
N THR A 605 -21.16 -7.51 7.48
CA THR A 605 -21.68 -8.41 8.50
C THR A 605 -21.65 -7.73 9.88
N PRO A 606 -22.78 -7.70 10.62
CA PRO A 606 -22.85 -7.08 11.93
C PRO A 606 -22.22 -7.95 13.02
N MET A 607 -21.55 -7.30 13.97
CA MET A 607 -21.01 -7.93 15.18
C MET A 607 -21.52 -7.22 16.44
N ALA A 608 -21.66 -7.95 17.55
CA ALA A 608 -22.01 -7.38 18.86
C ALA A 608 -21.46 -8.23 20.01
N PHE A 609 -21.29 -7.64 21.19
CA PHE A 609 -20.96 -8.34 22.43
C PHE A 609 -22.16 -9.09 23.02
N ASN A 610 -21.91 -10.14 23.81
CA ASN A 610 -22.93 -11.12 24.17
C ASN A 610 -23.95 -10.71 25.24
N ASP A 611 -23.73 -9.61 25.98
CA ASP A 611 -24.51 -9.27 27.18
C ASP A 611 -26.00 -9.16 26.91
N GLY A 612 -26.36 -8.25 25.99
CA GLY A 612 -27.74 -7.91 25.68
C GLY A 612 -28.42 -8.94 24.80
N ILE A 613 -27.69 -9.86 24.17
CA ILE A 613 -28.22 -10.83 23.21
C ILE A 613 -28.88 -11.98 23.98
N TYR A 614 -30.22 -12.06 23.89
CA TYR A 614 -31.07 -13.01 24.62
C TYR A 614 -30.84 -13.09 26.14
N TYR A 615 -30.70 -11.94 26.81
CA TYR A 615 -30.56 -11.83 28.27
C TYR A 615 -31.60 -12.69 29.03
N ASP A 616 -31.19 -13.36 30.13
CA ASP A 616 -31.93 -14.44 30.81
C ASP A 616 -32.13 -15.72 29.94
N SER A 617 -31.26 -15.93 28.93
CA SER A 617 -31.25 -17.08 28.01
C SER A 617 -32.64 -17.38 27.41
N THR A 618 -33.32 -16.35 26.88
CA THR A 618 -34.75 -16.45 26.58
C THR A 618 -35.23 -15.59 25.41
N THR A 619 -35.99 -16.20 24.51
CA THR A 619 -36.62 -15.56 23.34
C THR A 619 -37.95 -14.86 23.68
N ARG A 620 -38.32 -14.74 24.97
CA ARG A 620 -39.66 -14.28 25.40
C ARG A 620 -39.99 -12.83 25.04
N PHE A 621 -38.99 -12.04 24.68
CA PHE A 621 -39.11 -10.62 24.36
C PHE A 621 -38.93 -10.29 22.87
N GLY A 622 -38.47 -11.24 22.07
CA GLY A 622 -38.15 -11.06 20.66
C GLY A 622 -37.07 -12.05 20.20
N THR A 623 -36.65 -11.89 18.95
CA THR A 623 -35.51 -12.60 18.36
C THR A 623 -34.52 -11.59 17.81
N PHE A 624 -33.24 -11.80 18.11
CA PHE A 624 -32.16 -11.07 17.48
C PHE A 624 -31.92 -11.60 16.05
N ASP A 625 -31.42 -10.72 15.20
CA ASP A 625 -30.99 -11.02 13.84
C ASP A 625 -29.84 -12.05 13.84
N GLN A 626 -30.07 -13.21 13.22
CA GLN A 626 -29.16 -14.37 13.32
C GLN A 626 -27.82 -14.14 12.59
N ASP A 627 -27.79 -13.18 11.67
CA ASP A 627 -26.58 -12.76 10.94
C ASP A 627 -25.61 -11.95 11.83
N ILE A 628 -25.98 -11.63 13.08
CA ILE A 628 -25.08 -10.99 14.06
C ILE A 628 -24.07 -12.01 14.58
N ILE A 629 -22.79 -11.77 14.32
CA ILE A 629 -21.67 -12.48 14.93
C ILE A 629 -21.51 -12.00 16.38
N VAL A 630 -21.52 -12.92 17.34
CA VAL A 630 -21.44 -12.56 18.77
C VAL A 630 -20.01 -12.69 19.31
N CYS A 631 -19.42 -11.55 19.68
CA CYS A 631 -18.19 -11.43 20.46
C CYS A 631 -18.47 -11.82 21.91
N TYR A 632 -18.27 -13.10 22.23
CA TYR A 632 -18.63 -13.63 23.54
C TYR A 632 -17.47 -13.49 24.53
N TRP A 633 -17.61 -12.61 25.52
CA TRP A 633 -16.56 -12.28 26.49
C TRP A 633 -16.87 -12.73 27.92
N SER A 634 -18.14 -12.73 28.32
CA SER A 634 -18.56 -12.90 29.71
C SER A 634 -19.72 -13.88 29.88
N SER A 635 -19.64 -14.74 30.90
CA SER A 635 -20.76 -15.59 31.35
C SER A 635 -21.75 -14.88 32.26
N GLY A 636 -21.52 -13.59 32.55
CA GLY A 636 -22.23 -12.83 33.57
C GLY A 636 -21.80 -13.17 34.99
N TRP A 637 -22.50 -12.61 35.96
CA TRP A 637 -22.25 -12.80 37.39
C TRP A 637 -23.56 -12.83 38.18
N TRP A 638 -23.50 -12.93 39.52
CA TRP A 638 -24.70 -13.01 40.34
C TRP A 638 -25.55 -11.73 40.21
N GLY A 639 -26.78 -11.87 39.67
CA GLY A 639 -27.65 -10.75 39.33
C GLY A 639 -27.34 -10.09 37.99
N TYR A 640 -26.57 -10.75 37.12
CA TYR A 640 -26.33 -10.33 35.75
C TYR A 640 -26.35 -11.55 34.81
N ASP A 641 -27.56 -12.01 34.51
CA ASP A 641 -27.84 -13.34 33.96
C ASP A 641 -27.87 -13.35 32.41
N VAL A 642 -26.72 -13.04 31.78
CA VAL A 642 -26.54 -13.07 30.32
C VAL A 642 -26.75 -14.47 29.71
N ALA A 643 -27.04 -14.52 28.41
CA ALA A 643 -27.15 -15.76 27.65
C ALA A 643 -25.86 -16.60 27.73
N LYS A 644 -25.99 -17.94 27.76
CA LYS A 644 -24.85 -18.87 27.75
C LYS A 644 -24.42 -19.17 26.30
N PRO A 645 -23.15 -19.51 26.01
CA PRO A 645 -22.67 -19.51 24.64
C PRO A 645 -23.37 -20.61 23.83
N ALA A 646 -23.59 -21.78 24.42
CA ALA A 646 -24.37 -22.87 23.82
C ALA A 646 -25.84 -22.46 23.51
N PHE A 647 -26.47 -21.58 24.30
CA PHE A 647 -27.82 -21.09 23.99
C PHE A 647 -27.82 -20.17 22.76
N LEU A 648 -26.78 -19.35 22.59
CA LEU A 648 -26.64 -18.47 21.43
C LEU A 648 -26.34 -19.26 20.14
N ALA A 649 -25.51 -20.31 20.25
CA ALA A 649 -25.32 -21.29 19.18
C ALA A 649 -26.64 -22.04 18.85
N GLU A 650 -27.44 -22.43 19.85
CA GLU A 650 -28.79 -22.99 19.64
C GLU A 650 -29.75 -21.99 18.98
N GLN A 651 -29.54 -20.67 19.12
CA GLN A 651 -30.30 -19.64 18.38
C GLN A 651 -29.72 -19.37 16.98
N GLY A 652 -28.62 -20.02 16.58
CA GLY A 652 -28.03 -19.94 15.24
C GLY A 652 -27.01 -18.81 15.03
N HIS A 653 -26.51 -18.16 16.09
CA HIS A 653 -25.47 -17.14 15.96
C HIS A 653 -24.08 -17.77 15.76
N GLN A 654 -23.28 -17.18 14.87
CA GLN A 654 -21.83 -17.38 14.85
C GLN A 654 -21.19 -16.77 16.11
N LEU A 655 -20.21 -17.46 16.71
CA LEU A 655 -19.58 -17.05 17.98
C LEU A 655 -18.07 -16.83 17.84
N VAL A 656 -17.59 -15.68 18.33
CA VAL A 656 -16.16 -15.31 18.43
C VAL A 656 -15.74 -15.32 19.89
N ASN A 657 -14.76 -16.15 20.25
CA ASN A 657 -14.30 -16.26 21.64
C ASN A 657 -13.50 -15.02 22.05
N THR A 658 -14.09 -14.19 22.90
CA THR A 658 -13.59 -12.86 23.31
C THR A 658 -13.23 -12.87 24.80
N HIS A 659 -12.75 -14.01 25.32
CA HIS A 659 -12.82 -14.33 26.75
C HIS A 659 -12.14 -13.31 27.67
N GLY A 660 -12.93 -12.66 28.54
CA GLY A 660 -12.50 -11.53 29.39
C GLY A 660 -11.39 -11.80 30.42
N ASP A 661 -10.92 -13.05 30.53
CA ASP A 661 -9.77 -13.39 31.36
C ASP A 661 -8.44 -13.06 30.66
N TRP A 662 -8.41 -12.98 29.32
CA TRP A 662 -7.22 -12.71 28.51
C TRP A 662 -7.08 -11.24 28.12
N TYR A 663 -7.93 -10.36 28.65
CA TYR A 663 -7.86 -8.92 28.40
C TYR A 663 -6.54 -8.29 28.88
N TRP A 664 -6.07 -7.29 28.13
CA TRP A 664 -4.96 -6.41 28.50
C TRP A 664 -5.51 -5.01 28.73
N ILE A 665 -5.46 -4.51 29.97
CA ILE A 665 -6.09 -3.24 30.35
C ILE A 665 -5.01 -2.17 30.58
N VAL A 666 -5.11 -1.05 29.87
CA VAL A 666 -4.28 0.14 30.03
C VAL A 666 -4.38 0.65 31.47
N GLY A 667 -3.26 0.64 32.20
CA GLY A 667 -3.20 1.01 33.61
C GLY A 667 -3.87 0.03 34.59
N GLY A 668 -4.44 -1.08 34.11
CA GLY A 668 -5.17 -2.07 34.89
C GLY A 668 -4.47 -3.43 34.97
N ASN A 669 -5.26 -4.51 34.94
CA ASN A 669 -4.74 -5.87 34.81
C ASN A 669 -4.29 -6.14 33.37
N LYS A 670 -3.09 -6.67 33.18
CA LYS A 670 -2.54 -7.01 31.86
C LYS A 670 -2.42 -8.53 31.72
N CYS A 671 -2.89 -9.08 30.60
CA CYS A 671 -2.51 -10.42 30.18
C CYS A 671 -1.00 -10.44 29.86
N THR A 672 -0.30 -11.50 30.27
CA THR A 672 1.12 -11.73 29.95
C THR A 672 1.23 -12.68 28.76
N ALA A 673 2.35 -12.67 28.03
CA ALA A 673 2.62 -13.65 26.98
C ALA A 673 2.45 -15.09 27.49
N ASP A 674 3.03 -15.41 28.65
CA ASP A 674 2.85 -16.69 29.38
C ASP A 674 1.38 -17.12 29.61
N LYS A 675 0.43 -16.17 29.64
CA LYS A 675 -1.01 -16.46 29.82
C LYS A 675 -1.73 -16.48 28.47
N ALA A 676 -1.32 -15.64 27.52
CA ALA A 676 -1.83 -15.65 26.16
C ALA A 676 -1.58 -16.99 25.46
N SER A 677 -0.39 -17.59 25.64
CA SER A 677 -0.05 -18.94 25.15
C SER A 677 -0.77 -20.10 25.87
N GLN A 678 -1.66 -19.79 26.81
CA GLN A 678 -2.58 -20.74 27.46
C GLN A 678 -4.04 -20.49 27.06
N PHE A 679 -4.30 -19.67 26.04
CA PHE A 679 -5.65 -19.52 25.48
C PHE A 679 -6.12 -20.82 24.82
N ASP A 680 -7.39 -21.16 25.05
CA ASP A 680 -8.09 -22.27 24.41
C ASP A 680 -9.31 -21.66 23.72
N ILE A 681 -9.29 -21.72 22.39
CA ILE A 681 -10.33 -21.16 21.52
C ILE A 681 -11.72 -21.76 21.78
N ASN A 682 -11.81 -23.02 22.18
CA ASN A 682 -13.07 -23.73 22.39
C ASN A 682 -13.62 -23.54 23.82
N ASN A 683 -12.76 -23.14 24.76
CA ASN A 683 -13.16 -22.72 26.10
C ASN A 683 -13.70 -21.28 26.10
N PHE A 684 -15.02 -21.13 26.08
CA PHE A 684 -15.72 -19.85 26.26
C PHE A 684 -16.02 -19.61 27.74
N MET A 685 -16.26 -18.35 28.13
CA MET A 685 -16.60 -18.08 29.53
C MET A 685 -17.96 -18.73 29.89
N GLY A 686 -17.91 -19.73 30.77
CA GLY A 686 -19.10 -20.44 31.26
C GLY A 686 -19.61 -21.58 30.36
N GLY A 687 -18.85 -22.01 29.36
CA GLY A 687 -19.19 -23.20 28.56
C GLY A 687 -18.15 -23.50 27.47
N THR A 688 -18.21 -24.70 26.89
CA THR A 688 -17.40 -25.05 25.71
C THR A 688 -18.24 -24.86 24.45
N ILE A 689 -17.63 -24.37 23.37
CA ILE A 689 -18.15 -24.42 22.01
C ILE A 689 -17.20 -25.32 21.21
N GLU A 690 -17.74 -26.31 20.50
CA GLU A 690 -16.91 -27.30 19.79
C GLU A 690 -16.27 -26.68 18.53
N ASP A 691 -17.02 -25.86 17.78
CA ASP A 691 -16.55 -25.15 16.57
C ASP A 691 -16.93 -23.65 16.59
N PRO A 692 -16.09 -22.77 17.17
CA PRO A 692 -16.27 -21.32 17.06
C PRO A 692 -15.70 -20.77 15.73
N VAL A 693 -16.25 -19.65 15.23
CA VAL A 693 -15.77 -19.04 13.98
C VAL A 693 -14.55 -18.14 14.17
N GLY A 694 -14.15 -17.86 15.41
CA GLY A 694 -13.17 -16.82 15.68
C GLY A 694 -12.71 -16.72 17.13
N ALA A 695 -11.66 -15.92 17.33
CA ALA A 695 -11.12 -15.55 18.64
C ALA A 695 -10.62 -14.10 18.62
N MET A 696 -10.75 -13.39 19.75
CA MET A 696 -10.41 -11.96 19.85
C MET A 696 -9.62 -11.63 21.11
N PHE A 697 -8.41 -11.12 20.93
CA PHE A 697 -7.58 -10.54 22.00
C PHE A 697 -7.85 -9.04 22.14
N CYS A 698 -8.25 -8.58 23.33
CA CYS A 698 -8.67 -7.19 23.53
C CYS A 698 -7.70 -6.37 24.39
N ILE A 699 -7.38 -5.18 23.89
CA ILE A 699 -6.56 -4.15 24.53
C ILE A 699 -7.51 -3.00 24.94
N TRP A 700 -7.94 -2.99 26.20
CA TRP A 700 -8.95 -2.06 26.72
C TRP A 700 -8.33 -0.85 27.43
N SER A 701 -9.02 0.30 27.35
CA SER A 701 -8.49 1.60 27.76
C SER A 701 -9.23 2.22 28.97
N ASP A 702 -9.71 1.40 29.90
CA ASP A 702 -10.44 1.77 31.14
C ASP A 702 -9.84 2.95 31.93
N VAL A 703 -8.51 3.08 31.90
CA VAL A 703 -7.78 4.22 32.49
C VAL A 703 -7.05 4.93 31.35
N PRO A 704 -7.75 5.72 30.52
CA PRO A 704 -7.23 6.15 29.21
C PRO A 704 -6.01 7.07 29.31
N GLN A 705 -5.90 7.80 30.43
CA GLN A 705 -4.78 8.67 30.80
C GLN A 705 -3.53 7.91 31.31
N ALA A 706 -3.59 6.58 31.48
CA ALA A 706 -2.42 5.80 31.84
C ALA A 706 -1.59 5.44 30.61
N GLN A 707 -0.26 5.67 30.70
CA GLN A 707 0.75 5.34 29.67
C GLN A 707 0.56 6.09 28.34
N THR A 708 1.58 6.11 27.50
CA THR A 708 1.43 6.56 26.09
C THR A 708 0.85 5.44 25.24
N ASP A 709 0.18 5.80 24.16
CA ASP A 709 -0.25 4.88 23.10
C ASP A 709 0.92 4.05 22.54
N ALA A 710 2.07 4.67 22.29
CA ALA A 710 3.27 3.98 21.83
C ALA A 710 3.80 2.95 22.85
N SER A 711 3.70 3.24 24.15
CA SER A 711 4.07 2.30 25.22
C SER A 711 3.08 1.14 25.33
N VAL A 712 1.81 1.34 24.96
CA VAL A 712 0.84 0.23 24.85
C VAL A 712 1.19 -0.63 23.63
N ALA A 713 1.43 -0.02 22.47
CA ALA A 713 1.77 -0.73 21.23
C ALA A 713 3.07 -1.55 21.35
N GLU A 714 4.08 -1.05 22.08
CA GLU A 714 5.31 -1.79 22.39
C GLU A 714 5.05 -2.97 23.34
N GLU A 715 4.32 -2.77 24.44
CA GLU A 715 4.10 -3.81 25.46
C GLU A 715 3.11 -4.92 25.07
N VAL A 716 2.25 -4.72 24.08
CA VAL A 716 1.29 -5.75 23.63
C VAL A 716 1.85 -6.70 22.57
N ALA A 717 2.96 -6.37 21.90
CA ALA A 717 3.46 -7.14 20.76
C ALA A 717 3.72 -8.62 21.09
N ASP A 718 4.47 -8.90 22.16
CA ASP A 718 4.74 -10.27 22.63
C ASP A 718 3.47 -11.01 23.07
N VAL A 719 2.44 -10.27 23.54
CA VAL A 719 1.18 -10.84 24.01
C VAL A 719 0.25 -11.17 22.84
N ILE A 720 0.25 -10.33 21.78
CA ILE A 720 -0.43 -10.60 20.51
C ILE A 720 0.20 -11.83 19.84
N ALA A 721 1.53 -11.91 19.78
CA ALA A 721 2.25 -13.06 19.23
C ALA A 721 1.90 -14.36 19.98
N ALA A 722 1.97 -14.34 21.32
CA ALA A 722 1.64 -15.49 22.16
C ALA A 722 0.15 -15.85 22.18
N PHE A 723 -0.76 -14.93 21.82
CA PHE A 723 -2.18 -15.24 21.61
C PHE A 723 -2.40 -15.86 20.22
N GLY A 724 -1.86 -15.23 19.17
CA GLY A 724 -1.96 -15.71 17.78
C GLY A 724 -1.41 -17.13 17.62
N SER A 725 -0.33 -17.49 18.32
CA SER A 725 0.23 -18.85 18.32
C SER A 725 -0.64 -19.92 19.00
N THR A 726 -1.82 -19.56 19.54
CA THR A 726 -2.83 -20.53 20.04
C THR A 726 -4.00 -20.73 19.08
N LEU A 727 -4.04 -19.97 17.98
CA LEU A 727 -5.12 -19.99 17.02
C LEU A 727 -4.80 -20.99 15.89
N PRO A 728 -5.80 -21.74 15.37
CA PRO A 728 -5.61 -22.59 14.20
C PRO A 728 -5.07 -21.81 12.99
N GLU A 729 -4.22 -22.45 12.18
CA GLU A 729 -3.79 -21.86 10.90
C GLU A 729 -4.95 -21.76 9.90
N THR A 730 -4.87 -20.75 9.04
CA THR A 730 -5.93 -20.36 8.10
C THR A 730 -5.39 -20.35 6.67
N ALA A 731 -6.15 -20.93 5.73
CA ALA A 731 -5.67 -21.12 4.36
C ALA A 731 -5.54 -19.81 3.55
N GLU A 732 -6.37 -18.81 3.85
CA GLU A 732 -6.32 -17.46 3.27
C GLU A 732 -6.51 -16.42 4.38
N ARG A 733 -5.75 -15.33 4.34
CA ARG A 733 -5.98 -14.15 5.21
C ARG A 733 -7.01 -13.23 4.56
N ASN A 734 -7.92 -12.69 5.36
CA ASN A 734 -8.82 -11.62 4.93
C ASN A 734 -8.05 -10.30 4.75
N VAL A 735 -7.56 -10.08 3.54
CA VAL A 735 -6.87 -8.85 3.14
C VAL A 735 -7.89 -7.75 2.90
N HIS A 736 -7.77 -6.61 3.61
CA HIS A 736 -8.59 -5.43 3.32
C HIS A 736 -8.46 -5.06 1.82
N PRO A 737 -9.56 -5.06 1.05
CA PRO A 737 -9.48 -4.84 -0.39
C PRO A 737 -9.03 -3.40 -0.67
N ILE A 738 -7.89 -3.22 -1.34
CA ILE A 738 -7.40 -1.89 -1.71
C ILE A 738 -8.31 -1.30 -2.80
N ILE A 739 -9.35 -0.56 -2.39
CA ILE A 739 -10.27 0.11 -3.29
C ILE A 739 -9.56 1.31 -3.94
N ALA A 740 -8.91 1.05 -5.07
CA ALA A 740 -8.29 2.08 -5.90
C ALA A 740 -9.34 3.11 -6.36
N GLY A 741 -9.07 4.39 -6.09
CA GLY A 741 -10.03 5.48 -6.31
C GLY A 741 -10.33 5.76 -7.78
N ASN A 742 -11.44 6.45 -8.02
CA ASN A 742 -11.97 6.69 -9.35
C ASN A 742 -11.27 7.85 -10.08
N LYS A 743 -10.15 7.52 -10.73
CA LYS A 743 -9.32 8.42 -11.56
C LYS A 743 -10.05 9.12 -12.72
N THR A 744 -11.32 8.83 -13.00
CA THR A 744 -12.05 9.33 -14.19
C THR A 744 -12.11 10.86 -14.28
N LEU A 745 -12.27 11.58 -13.17
CA LEU A 745 -12.32 13.05 -13.17
C LEU A 745 -10.93 13.67 -13.32
N LEU A 746 -9.95 13.15 -12.57
CA LEU A 746 -8.55 13.55 -12.67
C LEU A 746 -8.02 13.34 -14.09
N GLN A 747 -8.25 12.17 -14.71
CA GLN A 747 -7.82 11.87 -16.06
C GLN A 747 -8.40 12.84 -17.10
N LYS A 748 -9.71 13.10 -17.06
CA LYS A 748 -10.36 14.04 -17.99
C LYS A 748 -9.86 15.48 -17.82
N THR A 749 -9.52 15.86 -16.59
CA THR A 749 -9.02 17.21 -16.27
C THR A 749 -7.55 17.34 -16.66
N TYR A 750 -6.76 16.27 -16.52
CA TYR A 750 -5.39 16.14 -17.02
C TYR A 750 -5.35 16.19 -18.56
N ASP A 751 -6.18 15.41 -19.24
CA ASP A 751 -6.31 15.41 -20.70
C ASP A 751 -6.70 16.79 -21.23
N TYR A 752 -7.59 17.50 -20.53
CA TYR A 752 -7.95 18.88 -20.85
C TYR A 752 -6.79 19.86 -20.59
N ALA A 753 -6.10 19.75 -19.44
CA ALA A 753 -4.96 20.58 -19.09
C ALA A 753 -3.82 20.50 -20.12
N LEU A 754 -3.55 19.30 -20.67
CA LEU A 754 -2.60 19.09 -21.76
C LEU A 754 -2.95 19.83 -23.07
N THR A 755 -4.17 20.38 -23.22
CA THR A 755 -4.57 21.21 -24.37
C THR A 755 -4.42 22.71 -24.14
N LEU A 756 -4.07 23.15 -22.94
CA LEU A 756 -3.96 24.56 -22.57
C LEU A 756 -2.58 25.12 -22.88
N SER A 757 -2.51 26.41 -23.21
CA SER A 757 -1.24 27.12 -23.41
C SER A 757 -0.86 27.90 -22.16
N THR A 758 0.43 27.91 -21.85
CA THR A 758 1.05 28.77 -20.83
C THR A 758 1.70 30.03 -21.45
N GLU A 759 1.49 30.28 -22.75
CA GLU A 759 2.01 31.45 -23.46
C GLU A 759 1.33 32.75 -22.95
N GLY A 760 2.13 33.70 -22.48
CA GLY A 760 1.65 34.96 -21.91
C GLY A 760 1.06 34.85 -20.49
N VAL A 761 1.10 33.67 -19.86
CA VAL A 761 0.75 33.48 -18.44
C VAL A 761 1.90 33.98 -17.56
N THR A 762 1.59 34.48 -16.35
CA THR A 762 2.65 34.93 -15.43
C THR A 762 3.52 33.77 -14.94
N ASP A 763 4.80 34.02 -14.69
CA ASP A 763 5.79 32.96 -14.40
C ASP A 763 5.43 32.15 -13.15
N THR A 764 4.96 32.78 -12.06
CA THR A 764 4.50 32.07 -10.86
C THR A 764 3.25 31.23 -11.12
N ALA A 765 2.28 31.76 -11.89
CA ALA A 765 1.05 31.04 -12.20
C ALA A 765 1.30 29.84 -13.13
N LYS A 766 2.20 30.00 -14.11
CA LYS A 766 2.69 28.93 -14.98
C LYS A 766 3.40 27.83 -14.17
N ALA A 767 4.33 28.19 -13.28
CA ALA A 767 5.05 27.22 -12.47
C ALA A 767 4.12 26.41 -11.55
N ALA A 768 3.08 27.05 -10.99
CA ALA A 768 2.04 26.37 -10.21
C ALA A 768 1.24 25.37 -11.07
N PHE A 769 0.83 25.76 -12.28
CA PHE A 769 0.13 24.87 -13.22
C PHE A 769 1.01 23.68 -13.65
N GLU A 770 2.26 23.92 -14.04
CA GLU A 770 3.20 22.85 -14.44
C GLU A 770 3.47 21.86 -13.29
N THR A 771 3.54 22.36 -12.06
CA THR A 771 3.69 21.51 -10.84
C THR A 771 2.43 20.68 -10.58
N ALA A 772 1.24 21.28 -10.65
CA ALA A 772 -0.02 20.57 -10.44
C ALA A 772 -0.29 19.52 -11.53
N LEU A 773 0.06 19.82 -12.79
CA LEU A 773 0.00 18.90 -13.92
C LEU A 773 0.95 17.70 -13.73
N ALA A 774 2.15 17.92 -13.20
CA ALA A 774 3.07 16.84 -12.86
C ALA A 774 2.52 15.95 -11.73
N ASN A 775 2.00 16.55 -10.65
CA ASN A 775 1.40 15.81 -9.53
C ASN A 775 0.18 14.97 -9.97
N ALA A 776 -0.71 15.54 -10.79
CA ALA A 776 -1.83 14.84 -11.38
C ALA A 776 -1.39 13.59 -12.17
N LYS A 777 -0.27 13.66 -12.91
CA LYS A 777 0.26 12.48 -13.62
C LYS A 777 0.78 11.40 -12.66
N ILE A 778 1.46 11.79 -11.58
CA ILE A 778 1.98 10.85 -10.56
C ILE A 778 0.82 10.08 -9.92
N VAL A 779 -0.27 10.77 -9.54
CA VAL A 779 -1.44 10.13 -8.92
C VAL A 779 -2.25 9.29 -9.92
N LEU A 780 -2.30 9.68 -11.19
CA LEU A 780 -2.87 8.82 -12.24
C LEU A 780 -2.06 7.52 -12.42
N ASP A 781 -0.73 7.59 -12.37
CA ASP A 781 0.18 6.46 -12.54
C ASP A 781 0.30 5.56 -11.31
N LYS A 782 0.11 6.07 -10.09
CA LYS A 782 0.12 5.29 -8.84
C LYS A 782 -1.02 4.26 -8.87
N GLU A 783 -0.70 2.99 -9.07
CA GLU A 783 -1.66 1.87 -9.21
C GLU A 783 -2.80 1.95 -8.19
N ASN A 784 -2.44 1.87 -6.91
CA ASN A 784 -3.33 1.99 -5.75
C ASN A 784 -3.35 3.43 -5.19
N ALA A 785 -3.85 4.38 -5.98
CA ALA A 785 -4.15 5.73 -5.49
C ALA A 785 -5.48 5.75 -4.73
N THR A 786 -5.55 6.40 -3.57
CA THR A 786 -6.80 6.60 -2.83
C THR A 786 -7.68 7.63 -3.52
N GLN A 787 -8.98 7.66 -3.21
CA GLN A 787 -9.88 8.70 -3.73
C GLN A 787 -9.41 10.10 -3.31
N ASP A 788 -8.96 10.25 -2.06
CA ASP A 788 -8.44 11.47 -1.47
C ASP A 788 -7.21 12.01 -2.24
N GLU A 789 -6.25 11.15 -2.58
CA GLU A 789 -5.09 11.54 -3.39
C GLU A 789 -5.51 12.01 -4.79
N ILE A 790 -6.48 11.33 -5.39
CA ILE A 790 -7.03 11.64 -6.71
C ILE A 790 -7.76 12.99 -6.70
N ASP A 791 -8.57 13.24 -5.67
CA ASP A 791 -9.36 14.46 -5.55
C ASP A 791 -8.49 15.66 -5.13
N ALA A 792 -7.50 15.47 -4.24
CA ALA A 792 -6.51 16.50 -3.92
C ALA A 792 -5.64 16.87 -5.15
N ALA A 793 -5.25 15.88 -5.96
CA ALA A 793 -4.55 16.14 -7.22
C ALA A 793 -5.45 16.80 -8.28
N TRP A 794 -6.76 16.51 -8.25
CA TRP A 794 -7.76 17.10 -9.15
C TRP A 794 -8.04 18.56 -8.80
N ASP A 795 -8.24 18.88 -7.52
CA ASP A 795 -8.43 20.24 -7.03
C ASP A 795 -7.18 21.09 -7.25
N ALA A 796 -5.98 20.56 -6.96
CA ALA A 796 -4.71 21.24 -7.25
C ALA A 796 -4.54 21.55 -8.75
N LEU A 797 -4.90 20.59 -9.63
CA LEU A 797 -4.89 20.79 -11.06
C LEU A 797 -5.94 21.82 -11.51
N LEU A 798 -7.12 21.84 -10.89
CA LEU A 798 -8.18 22.81 -11.17
C LEU A 798 -7.81 24.23 -10.74
N GLU A 799 -7.18 24.41 -9.57
CA GLU A 799 -6.61 25.69 -9.15
C GLU A 799 -5.47 26.13 -10.08
N GLY A 800 -4.62 25.21 -10.54
CA GLY A 800 -3.59 25.48 -11.55
C GLY A 800 -4.17 25.93 -12.90
N ILE A 801 -5.20 25.23 -13.41
CA ILE A 801 -5.93 25.61 -14.64
C ILE A 801 -6.55 27.00 -14.50
N TRP A 802 -7.10 27.34 -13.32
CA TRP A 802 -7.64 28.66 -13.04
C TRP A 802 -6.54 29.74 -12.97
N GLY A 803 -5.35 29.39 -12.46
CA GLY A 803 -4.15 30.22 -12.44
C GLY A 803 -3.71 30.70 -13.82
N LEU A 804 -3.93 29.92 -14.89
CA LEU A 804 -3.66 30.33 -16.27
C LEU A 804 -4.49 31.56 -16.73
N GLY A 805 -5.49 32.00 -15.96
CA GLY A 805 -6.17 33.27 -16.15
C GLY A 805 -5.37 34.52 -15.71
N LEU A 806 -4.20 34.33 -15.08
CA LEU A 806 -3.26 35.39 -14.73
C LEU A 806 -2.25 35.56 -15.88
N THR A 807 -2.44 36.58 -16.70
CA THR A 807 -1.58 36.89 -17.84
C THR A 807 -0.66 38.07 -17.56
N GLN A 808 0.55 38.03 -18.11
CA GLN A 808 1.48 39.16 -18.15
C GLN A 808 0.84 40.35 -18.90
N GLY A 809 1.18 41.58 -18.53
CA GLY A 809 0.68 42.79 -19.20
C GLY A 809 1.41 43.14 -20.50
N ASP A 810 0.90 44.10 -21.26
CA ASP A 810 1.48 44.49 -22.56
C ASP A 810 2.74 45.37 -22.41
N LYS A 811 3.91 44.73 -22.44
CA LYS A 811 5.22 45.40 -22.38
C LYS A 811 5.61 46.15 -23.65
N THR A 812 4.90 46.03 -24.77
CA THR A 812 5.27 46.60 -26.08
C THR A 812 5.57 48.11 -26.04
N MET A 813 4.89 48.87 -25.18
CA MET A 813 5.18 50.30 -24.98
C MET A 813 6.39 50.53 -24.06
N LEU A 814 6.55 49.72 -23.01
CA LEU A 814 7.67 49.78 -22.08
C LEU A 814 9.00 49.48 -22.81
N GLU A 815 9.05 48.41 -23.61
CA GLU A 815 10.18 48.06 -24.48
C GLU A 815 10.60 49.24 -25.38
N GLN A 816 9.64 49.90 -26.03
CA GLN A 816 9.91 51.04 -26.92
C GLN A 816 10.44 52.25 -26.16
N LEU A 817 9.96 52.49 -24.95
CA LEU A 817 10.46 53.56 -24.07
C LEU A 817 11.87 53.24 -23.54
N ILE A 818 12.14 51.99 -23.17
CA ILE A 818 13.47 51.50 -22.78
C ILE A 818 14.45 51.70 -23.94
N ALA A 819 14.16 51.17 -25.12
CA ALA A 819 15.00 51.34 -26.31
C ALA A 819 15.21 52.82 -26.68
N LYS A 820 14.18 53.67 -26.48
CA LYS A 820 14.29 55.11 -26.71
C LYS A 820 15.20 55.79 -25.67
N ALA A 821 15.10 55.45 -24.39
CA ALA A 821 15.96 55.98 -23.34
C ALA A 821 17.41 55.49 -23.51
N GLU A 822 17.62 54.21 -23.80
CA GLU A 822 18.94 53.66 -24.13
C GLU A 822 19.60 54.38 -25.30
N SER A 823 18.85 54.71 -26.36
CA SER A 823 19.36 55.47 -27.51
C SER A 823 19.88 56.87 -27.15
N MET A 824 19.52 57.40 -25.97
CA MET A 824 19.96 58.71 -25.49
C MET A 824 21.23 58.62 -24.63
N ILE A 825 21.51 57.47 -24.00
CA ILE A 825 22.66 57.31 -23.09
C ILE A 825 24.02 57.66 -23.73
N PRO A 826 24.34 57.23 -24.98
CA PRO A 826 25.60 57.62 -25.64
C PRO A 826 25.73 59.11 -25.94
N ASP A 827 24.62 59.86 -25.87
CA ASP A 827 24.50 61.27 -26.21
C ASP A 827 24.38 62.18 -24.97
N GLN A 828 24.58 61.64 -23.75
CA GLN A 828 24.45 62.36 -22.46
C GLN A 828 25.06 63.76 -22.45
N ASP A 829 26.27 63.92 -22.99
CA ASP A 829 26.99 65.21 -23.00
C ASP A 829 26.26 66.33 -23.75
N LYS A 830 25.33 65.99 -24.65
CA LYS A 830 24.51 66.94 -25.42
C LYS A 830 23.32 67.50 -24.63
N TYR A 831 22.93 66.85 -23.53
CA TYR A 831 21.76 67.23 -22.73
C TYR A 831 22.14 67.96 -21.43
N VAL A 832 21.29 68.88 -20.97
CA VAL A 832 21.43 69.49 -19.64
C VAL A 832 21.25 68.41 -18.55
N GLN A 833 22.04 68.48 -17.48
CA GLN A 833 22.14 67.37 -16.52
C GLN A 833 21.02 67.35 -15.46
N ASP A 834 20.30 68.47 -15.28
CA ASP A 834 19.29 68.69 -14.24
C ASP A 834 18.23 67.59 -14.13
N ASN A 835 17.78 67.04 -15.26
CA ASN A 835 16.78 65.95 -15.32
C ASN A 835 17.40 64.60 -15.71
N TRP A 836 18.72 64.50 -15.89
CA TRP A 836 19.35 63.33 -16.50
C TRP A 836 19.32 62.10 -15.59
N GLN A 837 19.58 62.29 -14.29
CA GLN A 837 19.54 61.18 -13.33
C GLN A 837 18.14 60.55 -13.26
N THR A 838 17.08 61.36 -13.37
CA THR A 838 15.69 60.86 -13.41
C THR A 838 15.42 59.96 -14.62
N LEU A 839 16.09 60.17 -15.76
CA LEU A 839 16.02 59.25 -16.90
C LEU A 839 16.75 57.94 -16.61
N VAL A 840 17.92 58.00 -15.97
CA VAL A 840 18.70 56.80 -15.59
C VAL A 840 17.93 55.95 -14.56
N ASP A 841 17.37 56.58 -13.53
CA ASP A 841 16.63 55.91 -12.46
C ASP A 841 15.32 55.29 -13.00
N ALA A 842 14.57 56.02 -13.83
CA ALA A 842 13.35 55.50 -14.46
C ALA A 842 13.66 54.39 -15.48
N LEU A 843 14.79 54.44 -16.18
CA LEU A 843 15.24 53.37 -17.09
C LEU A 843 15.66 52.11 -16.32
N ALA A 844 16.24 52.25 -15.13
CA ALA A 844 16.55 51.10 -14.27
C ALA A 844 15.25 50.41 -13.80
N ALA A 845 14.31 51.16 -13.21
CA ALA A 845 13.01 50.62 -12.78
C ALA A 845 12.20 50.02 -13.93
N ALA A 846 12.23 50.64 -15.12
CA ALA A 846 11.62 50.09 -16.32
C ALA A 846 12.18 48.73 -16.70
N LYS A 847 13.51 48.55 -16.65
CA LYS A 847 14.16 47.27 -16.95
C LYS A 847 13.90 46.19 -15.92
N GLU A 848 13.67 46.56 -14.66
CA GLU A 848 13.26 45.60 -13.62
C GLU A 848 11.86 45.04 -13.90
N VAL A 849 10.89 45.89 -14.23
CA VAL A 849 9.51 45.46 -14.60
C VAL A 849 9.44 44.80 -15.98
N ASP A 850 10.30 45.20 -16.92
CA ASP A 850 10.43 44.56 -18.23
C ASP A 850 10.94 43.11 -18.10
N ALA A 851 11.88 42.87 -17.18
CA ALA A 851 12.39 41.54 -16.87
C ALA A 851 11.48 40.69 -15.95
N ASP A 852 10.52 41.30 -15.26
CA ASP A 852 9.63 40.61 -14.31
C ASP A 852 8.53 39.81 -15.03
N GLY A 853 8.62 38.47 -14.98
CA GLY A 853 7.65 37.55 -15.57
C GLY A 853 6.30 37.47 -14.84
N ASP A 854 6.13 38.12 -13.68
CA ASP A 854 4.86 38.27 -13.00
C ASP A 854 4.19 39.65 -13.16
N ALA A 855 4.84 40.60 -13.83
CA ALA A 855 4.31 41.96 -14.01
C ALA A 855 3.02 42.02 -14.86
N MET A 856 1.96 42.61 -14.29
CA MET A 856 0.67 42.83 -14.95
C MET A 856 0.56 44.27 -15.48
N ASP A 857 -0.52 44.58 -16.21
CA ASP A 857 -0.79 45.94 -16.74
C ASP A 857 -0.77 47.02 -15.62
N GLU A 858 -1.20 46.67 -14.41
CA GLU A 858 -1.24 47.58 -13.25
C GLU A 858 0.16 47.93 -12.72
N ASP A 859 1.17 47.08 -12.96
CA ASP A 859 2.57 47.27 -12.57
C ASP A 859 3.38 47.95 -13.70
N ILE A 860 3.10 47.58 -14.96
CA ILE A 860 3.75 48.10 -16.16
C ILE A 860 3.39 49.57 -16.40
N GLN A 861 2.09 49.93 -16.30
CA GLN A 861 1.64 51.27 -16.69
C GLN A 861 2.32 52.40 -15.89
N PRO A 862 2.40 52.37 -14.54
CA PRO A 862 3.04 53.44 -13.77
C PRO A 862 4.52 53.67 -14.13
N VAL A 863 5.24 52.60 -14.48
CA VAL A 863 6.66 52.65 -14.82
C VAL A 863 6.89 53.09 -16.27
N ALA A 864 6.03 52.67 -17.20
CA ALA A 864 5.99 53.22 -18.56
C ALA A 864 5.70 54.72 -18.56
N ASP A 865 4.70 55.17 -17.79
CA ASP A 865 4.38 56.60 -17.61
C ASP A 865 5.56 57.36 -16.98
N ALA A 866 6.24 56.79 -15.97
CA ALA A 866 7.42 57.40 -15.36
C ALA A 866 8.58 57.58 -16.35
N LEU A 867 8.91 56.53 -17.12
CA LEU A 867 9.99 56.58 -18.11
C LEU A 867 9.66 57.53 -19.27
N PHE A 868 8.41 57.54 -19.76
CA PHE A 868 7.97 58.48 -20.80
C PHE A 868 8.10 59.94 -20.34
N ASN A 869 7.67 60.26 -19.12
CA ASN A 869 7.84 61.59 -18.55
C ASN A 869 9.33 61.96 -18.37
N ALA A 870 10.17 61.02 -17.94
CA ALA A 870 11.61 61.24 -17.82
C ALA A 870 12.31 61.48 -19.17
N ILE A 871 11.88 60.82 -20.24
CA ILE A 871 12.34 61.08 -21.63
C ILE A 871 11.91 62.50 -22.06
N LEU A 872 10.66 62.89 -21.81
CA LEU A 872 10.14 64.23 -22.15
C LEU A 872 10.76 65.37 -21.34
N ALA A 873 11.37 65.08 -20.18
CA ALA A 873 12.04 66.06 -19.33
C ALA A 873 13.42 66.51 -19.87
N GLN A 874 14.02 65.79 -20.82
CA GLN A 874 15.37 66.11 -21.31
C GLN A 874 15.38 67.28 -22.29
N ARG A 875 16.44 68.10 -22.25
CA ARG A 875 16.67 69.23 -23.16
C ARG A 875 18.11 69.23 -23.65
N PHE A 876 18.32 69.51 -24.93
CA PHE A 876 19.66 69.75 -25.47
C PHE A 876 20.22 71.06 -24.90
N LYS A 877 21.54 71.08 -24.68
CA LYS A 877 22.29 72.29 -24.31
C LYS A 877 22.25 73.31 -25.47
N ALA A 878 22.25 74.59 -25.13
CA ALA A 878 22.41 75.68 -26.09
C ALA A 878 23.73 75.54 -26.89
N ASP A 879 23.71 75.86 -28.19
CA ASP A 879 24.91 75.94 -29.01
C ASP A 879 25.72 77.18 -28.63
N LYS A 880 26.83 76.93 -27.93
CA LYS A 880 27.78 77.94 -27.47
C LYS A 880 29.02 78.07 -28.36
N SER A 881 29.14 77.32 -29.46
CA SER A 881 30.34 77.30 -30.31
C SER A 881 30.78 78.70 -30.77
N ILE A 882 29.83 79.52 -31.23
CA ILE A 882 30.06 80.91 -31.64
C ILE A 882 30.47 81.80 -30.45
N LEU A 883 29.94 81.53 -29.25
CA LEU A 883 30.29 82.26 -28.03
C LEU A 883 31.70 81.90 -27.54
N GLU A 884 32.09 80.62 -27.64
CA GLU A 884 33.42 80.12 -27.32
C GLU A 884 34.49 80.73 -28.24
N ASP A 885 34.30 80.64 -29.56
CA ASP A 885 35.17 81.27 -30.56
C ASP A 885 35.31 82.79 -30.35
N LEU A 886 34.22 83.46 -29.95
CA LEU A 886 34.22 84.91 -29.72
C LEU A 886 34.90 85.28 -28.39
N ILE A 887 34.74 84.49 -27.33
CA ILE A 887 35.48 84.65 -26.07
C ILE A 887 36.98 84.40 -26.28
N ALA A 888 37.34 83.38 -27.09
CA ALA A 888 38.73 83.10 -27.45
C ALA A 888 39.37 84.24 -28.24
N GLN A 889 38.64 84.87 -29.17
CA GLN A 889 39.09 86.07 -29.86
C GLN A 889 39.21 87.28 -28.91
N ALA A 890 38.19 87.53 -28.09
CA ALA A 890 38.18 88.62 -27.11
C ALA A 890 39.34 88.53 -26.11
N ALA A 891 39.66 87.34 -25.61
CA ALA A 891 40.77 87.11 -24.69
C ALA A 891 42.16 87.48 -25.28
N ASN A 892 42.27 87.60 -26.60
CA ASN A 892 43.50 87.95 -27.32
C ASN A 892 43.50 89.38 -27.89
N MET A 893 42.49 90.21 -27.61
CA MET A 893 42.44 91.60 -28.10
C MET A 893 43.38 92.54 -27.32
N ASP A 894 44.21 93.29 -28.03
CA ASP A 894 44.98 94.40 -27.46
C ASP A 894 44.07 95.62 -27.22
N THR A 895 43.96 96.05 -25.96
CA THR A 895 43.19 97.24 -25.57
C THR A 895 44.01 98.54 -25.61
N THR A 896 45.27 98.51 -26.04
CA THR A 896 46.21 99.64 -25.99
C THR A 896 45.81 100.76 -26.96
N GLY A 897 45.22 101.83 -26.40
CA GLY A 897 44.80 103.02 -27.15
C GLY A 897 43.28 103.25 -27.18
N ALA A 898 42.48 102.27 -26.73
CA ALA A 898 41.05 102.46 -26.50
C ALA A 898 40.78 103.33 -25.26
N SER A 899 39.57 103.92 -25.16
CA SER A 899 39.19 104.72 -23.99
C SER A 899 38.85 103.86 -22.77
N GLU A 900 39.05 104.38 -21.55
CA GLU A 900 38.75 103.65 -20.32
C GLU A 900 37.29 103.16 -20.26
N ALA A 901 36.35 103.95 -20.80
CA ALA A 901 34.93 103.58 -20.88
C ALA A 901 34.66 102.44 -21.87
N ALA A 902 35.34 102.42 -23.03
CA ALA A 902 35.23 101.32 -23.99
C ALA A 902 35.83 100.02 -23.42
N VAL A 903 37.00 100.11 -22.76
CA VAL A 903 37.65 98.97 -22.11
C VAL A 903 36.83 98.44 -20.93
N ALA A 904 36.16 99.30 -20.16
CA ALA A 904 35.22 98.88 -19.12
C ALA A 904 34.00 98.14 -19.70
N THR A 905 33.40 98.69 -20.76
CA THR A 905 32.25 98.07 -21.46
C THR A 905 32.62 96.70 -22.02
N PHE A 906 33.77 96.59 -22.68
CA PHE A 906 34.32 95.34 -23.19
C PHE A 906 34.56 94.30 -22.08
N ARG A 907 35.17 94.69 -20.95
CA ARG A 907 35.36 93.77 -19.81
C ARG A 907 34.04 93.28 -19.22
N THR A 908 33.02 94.13 -19.13
CA THR A 908 31.69 93.71 -18.67
C THR A 908 31.01 92.77 -19.67
N ALA A 909 31.08 93.05 -20.96
CA ALA A 909 30.55 92.16 -22.00
C ALA A 909 31.26 90.80 -22.00
N LEU A 910 32.59 90.78 -21.88
CA LEU A 910 33.39 89.55 -21.79
C LEU A 910 33.09 88.76 -20.50
N GLN A 911 32.92 89.42 -19.35
CA GLN A 911 32.54 88.76 -18.11
C GLN A 911 31.14 88.14 -18.19
N ASN A 912 30.17 88.83 -18.80
CA ASN A 912 28.82 88.31 -19.02
C ASN A 912 28.83 87.14 -20.02
N ALA A 913 29.61 87.25 -21.09
CA ALA A 913 29.82 86.16 -22.06
C ALA A 913 30.45 84.93 -21.39
N GLN A 914 31.45 85.12 -20.52
CA GLN A 914 32.07 84.03 -19.75
C GLN A 914 31.09 83.38 -18.75
N ALA A 915 30.20 84.16 -18.14
CA ALA A 915 29.14 83.62 -17.27
C ALA A 915 28.13 82.78 -18.08
N VAL A 916 27.66 83.27 -19.22
CA VAL A 916 26.75 82.53 -20.13
C VAL A 916 27.44 81.30 -20.74
N MET A 917 28.75 81.37 -20.99
CA MET A 917 29.54 80.21 -21.42
C MET A 917 29.58 79.13 -20.33
N ALA A 918 29.83 79.51 -19.08
CA ALA A 918 29.93 78.61 -17.93
C ALA A 918 28.58 78.08 -17.39
N ASP A 919 27.45 78.65 -17.81
CA ASP A 919 26.11 78.23 -17.35
C ASP A 919 25.64 76.96 -18.05
N GLU A 920 25.88 75.80 -17.45
CA GLU A 920 25.53 74.48 -18.02
C GLU A 920 24.01 74.19 -18.05
N THR A 921 23.17 75.05 -17.48
CA THR A 921 21.70 74.88 -17.46
C THR A 921 21.00 75.38 -18.73
N LEU A 922 21.68 76.20 -19.55
CA LEU A 922 21.10 76.83 -20.73
C LEU A 922 20.75 75.79 -21.82
N THR A 923 19.48 75.77 -22.21
CA THR A 923 18.91 74.87 -23.21
C THR A 923 18.85 75.49 -24.62
N GLU A 924 18.48 74.71 -25.64
CA GLU A 924 18.12 75.24 -26.97
C GLU A 924 17.00 76.32 -26.92
N ASP A 925 16.06 76.24 -25.96
CA ASP A 925 15.04 77.28 -25.76
C ASP A 925 15.68 78.60 -25.25
N ASP A 926 16.80 78.51 -24.52
CA ASP A 926 17.60 79.64 -24.01
C ASP A 926 18.64 80.15 -25.02
N GLN A 927 18.66 79.65 -26.26
CA GLN A 927 19.62 80.08 -27.29
C GLN A 927 19.59 81.60 -27.54
N ALA A 928 18.47 82.27 -27.27
CA ALA A 928 18.37 83.73 -27.29
C ALA A 928 19.32 84.42 -26.30
N THR A 929 19.57 83.83 -25.13
CA THR A 929 20.51 84.31 -24.10
C THR A 929 21.95 84.17 -24.57
N VAL A 930 22.30 83.03 -25.19
CA VAL A 930 23.62 82.80 -25.79
C VAL A 930 23.86 83.75 -26.97
N ASN A 931 22.88 83.90 -27.86
CA ASN A 931 22.95 84.83 -29.00
C ASN A 931 23.06 86.29 -28.56
N ALA A 932 22.40 86.68 -27.45
CA ALA A 932 22.52 88.02 -26.87
C ALA A 932 23.92 88.26 -26.27
N ALA A 933 24.54 87.24 -25.66
CA ALA A 933 25.92 87.31 -25.19
C ALA A 933 26.92 87.42 -26.35
N VAL A 934 26.71 86.66 -27.44
CA VAL A 934 27.48 86.76 -28.69
C VAL A 934 27.39 88.18 -29.26
N ALA A 935 26.18 88.73 -29.41
CA ALA A 935 25.98 90.07 -29.95
C ALA A 935 26.63 91.15 -29.06
N ALA A 936 26.38 91.11 -27.74
CA ALA A 936 26.92 92.10 -26.81
C ALA A 936 28.46 92.08 -26.72
N LEU A 937 29.08 90.89 -26.79
CA LEU A 937 30.54 90.78 -26.86
C LEU A 937 31.07 91.28 -28.20
N SER A 938 30.43 90.92 -29.33
CA SER A 938 30.85 91.37 -30.66
C SER A 938 30.77 92.90 -30.81
N ASP A 939 29.68 93.52 -30.37
CA ASP A 939 29.52 94.98 -30.38
C ASP A 939 30.56 95.67 -29.48
N ALA A 940 30.88 95.09 -28.32
CA ALA A 940 31.90 95.64 -27.44
C ALA A 940 33.33 95.47 -27.99
N MET A 941 33.62 94.37 -28.69
CA MET A 941 34.88 94.17 -29.45
C MET A 941 35.00 95.19 -30.58
N ASN A 942 33.94 95.38 -31.37
CA ASN A 942 33.87 96.40 -32.43
C ASN A 942 34.09 97.82 -31.87
N GLY A 943 33.50 98.10 -30.70
CA GLY A 943 33.64 99.36 -29.95
C GLY A 943 35.05 99.70 -29.47
N LEU A 944 35.98 98.72 -29.40
CA LEU A 944 37.40 98.99 -29.17
C LEU A 944 38.11 99.58 -30.41
N THR A 945 37.58 99.34 -31.62
CA THR A 945 38.21 99.76 -32.89
C THR A 945 37.68 101.08 -33.43
N ALA A 946 36.47 101.48 -33.03
CA ALA A 946 35.75 102.65 -33.53
C ALA A 946 36.26 103.98 -32.92
N GLY A 947 37.43 104.45 -33.39
CA GLY A 947 38.02 105.74 -33.02
C GLY A 947 37.29 106.98 -33.56
N GLY A 948 36.00 107.15 -33.28
CA GLY A 948 35.20 108.31 -33.68
C GLY A 948 33.73 108.21 -33.26
N ALA A 949 33.15 109.31 -32.79
CA ALA A 949 31.75 109.40 -32.32
C ALA A 949 30.99 110.50 -33.11
N PRO A 950 29.69 110.75 -32.83
CA PRO A 950 28.55 109.85 -33.09
C PRO A 950 27.46 110.55 -33.93
N GLU A 951 26.50 109.81 -34.53
CA GLU A 951 25.19 110.36 -34.97
C GLU A 951 24.07 109.30 -34.90
N THR A 952 22.83 109.67 -35.24
CA THR A 952 21.58 109.08 -34.73
C THR A 952 20.49 108.85 -35.79
N THR A 953 19.37 108.22 -35.34
CA THR A 953 17.98 108.21 -35.87
C THR A 953 17.40 106.93 -36.53
N ASP A 954 16.40 106.39 -35.82
CA ASP A 954 15.06 105.96 -36.25
C ASP A 954 14.77 104.79 -37.21
N LYS A 955 13.63 104.15 -36.90
CA LYS A 955 12.96 102.98 -37.49
C LYS A 955 12.20 103.36 -38.79
N PRO A 956 11.97 102.45 -39.76
CA PRO A 956 10.71 101.66 -39.75
C PRO A 956 10.81 100.25 -40.42
N GLU A 957 9.70 99.51 -40.46
CA GLU A 957 9.50 98.25 -41.21
C GLU A 957 9.02 98.50 -42.70
N ALA A 958 8.75 97.53 -43.60
CA ALA A 958 8.50 96.08 -43.47
C ALA A 958 8.63 95.28 -44.81
N THR A 959 8.44 93.96 -44.71
CA THR A 959 7.89 93.00 -45.72
C THR A 959 8.66 92.59 -47.00
N ASP A 960 8.86 91.26 -47.10
CA ASP A 960 8.70 90.36 -48.27
C ASP A 960 9.79 90.05 -49.35
N LYS A 961 9.60 88.86 -49.95
CA LYS A 961 10.41 88.03 -50.91
C LYS A 961 10.39 88.59 -52.38
N PRO A 962 11.05 87.99 -53.44
CA PRO A 962 11.67 86.63 -53.58
C PRO A 962 12.98 86.47 -54.43
N GLN A 963 13.55 85.23 -54.47
CA GLN A 963 14.24 84.47 -55.58
C GLN A 963 15.36 85.12 -56.46
N THR A 964 16.38 84.45 -57.06
CA THR A 964 16.94 83.05 -57.16
C THR A 964 18.47 83.15 -57.52
N THR A 965 19.25 82.30 -58.26
CA THR A 965 19.08 81.16 -59.19
C THR A 965 20.40 80.40 -59.51
N ASP A 966 20.34 79.06 -59.65
CA ASP A 966 21.05 78.12 -60.58
C ASP A 966 22.51 78.37 -61.09
N LYS A 967 23.51 77.46 -60.91
CA LYS A 967 23.80 76.06 -61.43
C LYS A 967 24.90 76.07 -62.54
N PRO A 968 25.63 74.95 -62.90
CA PRO A 968 25.14 73.56 -63.02
C PRO A 968 26.05 72.33 -62.66
N GLN A 969 25.36 71.23 -62.29
CA GLN A 969 25.52 69.81 -62.69
C GLN A 969 26.72 68.91 -62.28
N THR A 970 26.48 67.59 -62.40
CA THR A 970 27.03 66.51 -61.56
C THR A 970 26.97 65.11 -62.21
N THR A 971 27.71 64.15 -61.61
CA THR A 971 27.67 62.67 -61.76
C THR A 971 28.28 62.02 -60.49
N GLU A 972 27.81 60.91 -59.89
CA GLU A 972 26.57 60.14 -60.15
C GLU A 972 26.01 59.42 -58.89
N LYS A 973 26.55 58.25 -58.47
CA LYS A 973 26.08 57.40 -57.33
C LYS A 973 27.17 56.36 -56.91
N PRO A 974 27.07 55.60 -55.78
CA PRO A 974 25.85 55.23 -55.02
C PRO A 974 25.87 55.32 -53.46
N GLU A 975 24.67 55.12 -52.90
CA GLU A 975 24.30 54.53 -51.59
C GLU A 975 24.53 55.21 -50.21
N ASN A 976 23.51 54.98 -49.36
CA ASN A 976 23.32 55.08 -47.90
C ASN A 976 23.38 56.41 -47.12
N ASN A 977 22.38 56.48 -46.21
CA ASN A 977 22.26 57.20 -44.93
C ASN A 977 21.92 58.72 -44.83
N VAL A 978 21.06 58.99 -43.84
CA VAL A 978 20.64 60.26 -43.18
C VAL A 978 19.90 61.33 -44.01
N PRO A 979 18.60 61.58 -43.71
CA PRO A 979 17.98 62.91 -43.81
C PRO A 979 18.20 63.72 -42.51
N GLN A 980 18.45 65.03 -42.63
CA GLN A 980 18.63 65.92 -41.49
C GLN A 980 17.34 66.21 -40.71
N THR A 981 17.48 66.53 -39.43
CA THR A 981 16.41 67.10 -38.59
C THR A 981 15.97 68.47 -39.11
N GLY A 982 14.65 68.69 -39.23
CA GLY A 982 14.14 69.95 -39.78
C GLY A 982 12.67 70.01 -40.18
N ASP A 983 11.79 69.15 -39.63
CA ASP A 983 10.34 69.26 -39.84
C ASP A 983 9.56 68.91 -38.57
N SER A 984 8.88 69.91 -38.00
CA SER A 984 8.05 69.79 -36.79
C SER A 984 6.80 68.92 -37.01
N ALA A 985 6.44 68.58 -38.25
CA ALA A 985 5.25 67.79 -38.57
C ALA A 985 5.31 66.35 -38.03
N GLN A 986 6.47 65.68 -38.06
CA GLN A 986 6.52 64.23 -37.76
C GLN A 986 6.40 63.92 -36.27
N VAL A 987 7.04 64.68 -35.39
CA VAL A 987 6.92 64.48 -33.93
C VAL A 987 5.47 64.68 -33.49
N MET A 988 4.78 65.69 -34.05
CA MET A 988 3.39 65.96 -33.72
C MET A 988 2.44 64.88 -34.25
N VAL A 989 2.78 64.20 -35.36
CA VAL A 989 2.04 63.02 -35.84
C VAL A 989 2.19 61.81 -34.90
N TYR A 990 3.39 61.52 -34.39
CA TYR A 990 3.58 60.44 -33.41
C TYR A 990 2.88 60.74 -32.06
N VAL A 991 2.97 61.98 -31.55
CA VAL A 991 2.29 62.39 -30.31
C VAL A 991 0.76 62.32 -30.45
N VAL A 992 0.19 62.74 -31.58
CA VAL A 992 -1.25 62.62 -31.84
C VAL A 992 -1.66 61.16 -32.07
N ALA A 993 -0.80 60.32 -32.65
CA ALA A 993 -1.07 58.88 -32.80
C ALA A 993 -1.10 58.15 -31.46
N LEU A 994 -0.14 58.41 -30.55
CA LEU A 994 -0.16 57.86 -29.19
C LEU A 994 -1.42 58.31 -28.43
N ALA A 995 -1.72 59.61 -28.43
CA ALA A 995 -2.90 60.15 -27.76
C ALA A 995 -4.22 59.58 -28.32
N ALA A 996 -4.29 59.29 -29.62
CA ALA A 996 -5.44 58.65 -30.24
C ALA A 996 -5.57 57.16 -29.85
N ALA A 997 -4.46 56.43 -29.72
CA ALA A 997 -4.46 55.03 -29.31
C ALA A 997 -4.96 54.85 -27.87
N VAL A 998 -4.46 55.66 -26.92
CA VAL A 998 -4.86 55.64 -25.51
C VAL A 998 -6.37 55.90 -25.33
N CYS A 999 -6.94 56.82 -26.11
CA CYS A 999 -8.39 57.12 -26.11
C CYS A 999 -9.26 56.04 -26.81
N LEU A 1000 -8.68 55.13 -27.60
CA LEU A 1000 -9.41 54.05 -28.27
C LEU A 1000 -9.38 52.74 -27.47
N LEU A 1001 -8.23 52.39 -26.88
CA LEU A 1001 -8.09 51.19 -26.04
C LEU A 1001 -8.96 51.27 -24.77
N SER A 1002 -8.98 52.43 -24.10
CA SER A 1002 -9.85 52.70 -22.96
C SER A 1002 -11.36 52.69 -23.29
N GLY A 1003 -11.73 52.82 -24.57
CA GLY A 1003 -13.12 52.66 -25.03
C GLY A 1003 -13.53 51.20 -25.27
N ALA A 1004 -12.59 50.33 -25.66
CA ALA A 1004 -12.87 48.94 -26.04
C ALA A 1004 -13.14 48.03 -24.83
N THR A 1005 -12.31 48.15 -23.79
CA THR A 1005 -12.40 47.32 -22.56
C THR A 1005 -13.72 47.52 -21.81
N VAL A 1006 -14.29 48.74 -21.82
CA VAL A 1006 -15.59 49.06 -21.20
C VAL A 1006 -16.77 48.40 -21.91
N VAL A 1007 -16.67 48.13 -23.22
CA VAL A 1007 -17.75 47.48 -23.99
C VAL A 1007 -17.68 45.95 -23.90
N ALA A 1008 -16.47 45.38 -23.90
CA ALA A 1008 -16.29 43.93 -23.83
C ALA A 1008 -16.86 43.31 -22.53
N ARG A 1009 -16.65 43.97 -21.38
CA ARG A 1009 -17.13 43.52 -20.05
C ARG A 1009 -18.66 43.53 -19.86
N LYS A 1010 -19.46 43.91 -20.87
CA LYS A 1010 -20.94 43.98 -20.75
C LYS A 1010 -21.73 42.94 -21.56
N ASN A 1011 -21.05 42.14 -22.40
CA ASN A 1011 -21.68 41.14 -23.28
C ASN A 1011 -21.30 39.68 -22.94
N ARG A 1012 -20.77 39.42 -21.73
CA ARG A 1012 -20.67 38.08 -21.14
C ARG A 1012 -21.22 38.13 -19.71
N GLY A 1013 -22.43 37.60 -19.56
CA GLY A 1013 -23.19 37.43 -18.32
C GLY A 1013 -24.36 36.50 -18.60
#